data_AF-A0AAI9UW04-F1
#
_entry.id   AF-A0AAI9UW04-F1
#
_cell.length_a   1.000
_cell.length_b   1.000
_cell.length_c   1.000
_cell.angle_alpha   90.00
_cell.angle_beta   90.00
_cell.angle_gamma   90.00
#
_symmetry.space_group_name_H-M   'P 1'
#
loop_
_entity.id
_entity.type
_entity.pdbx_description
1 polymer ?
#
loop_
_entity_poly.entity_id
_entity_poly.type
_entity_poly.pdbx_seq_one_letter_code
_entity_poly.pdbx_strand_id
1 'polypeptide(L)'
;MGSSNTDITAKLTEWHEEWSSEQTDNDICTAYVFSPEWESLVPPRWAAYDDLEKRRLAEGAPRLEWQDSVDQSRKALLAMKNLHFKPLEPRLWAVCPLWVHLARYKGGPDFDGHKRLHGWASLLDDWEEIQRLIRDESEFCRSLSPAQRRSFDLLRYWWKAAYCNEELLRATTTRLEKNRPFWTISDPSDGYNLRRIASEVKTDTSLYHSHLFRLFLFEFNPMFWEPFLCHMKLARLQHARYRSSCIATIQKLSYPVLHPSHSPADEQAPYPTVVQNDAEHQRITAAQASINPYYLWDNESQQTVTVEELPECPPYVCISHTWGRWRTRTDTTVPGVPWLVPENTIYDVRDLPGQLKELGYRYIWFDLFCIPQDKSDPRAAQEIANQASIFKGSSHCIAWINDVESWHGVLAALDWMSLKSQSILSNRDTDAIKDRIAEATQAATVAMELLKKKRRERMEDPVDLVDDLTAGEPTFWMSSLWTLQECILCPEIQLYTRTWIRLEDRSGTAISLRTLMVVLRDTRDFNLLPEPIETSFSEPFQYDVKLVNDPNRKTIQDSASDRTFPSAVRDLYQLCIMTRLDNALTAGSPTTILTNANLRHCSSSRAPAIMSAVSVTDWYVEKLEASKSTSKPAPAEPMVYGTYPLAFLRECSRKFGAIFYQSMARNLVRSMGTANEMRRVLKRNESGGTMLPVSKTTGWYAGISGSSDHTYLDRQDHETVADWLINEDASVSMRAVGIALTSDDKPGPRKLSGNVDCFLPQDDVIADNKSKRYTANVQDMLATLKDLSNGSRRIYAVALYEDLGLVHGVLLEKLPLSMFGKHYLNKIGQFFLKNESLPPTSKVDWKVL
;
A
#
# COMPACT_ATOMS: atom_id res chain seq x y z
N MET A 1 -4.21 63.08 -37.09
CA MET A 1 -3.72 61.78 -36.59
C MET A 1 -4.87 61.05 -35.91
N GLY A 2 -5.67 60.29 -36.66
CA GLY A 2 -6.77 59.52 -36.08
C GLY A 2 -7.51 58.77 -37.18
N SER A 3 -7.23 57.47 -37.33
CA SER A 3 -8.07 56.52 -38.10
C SER A 3 -7.60 55.05 -38.05
N SER A 4 -6.48 54.66 -37.41
CA SER A 4 -6.04 53.25 -37.42
C SER A 4 -6.59 52.40 -36.27
N ASN A 5 -6.77 52.96 -35.07
CA ASN A 5 -7.14 52.17 -33.88
C ASN A 5 -8.53 51.51 -33.96
N THR A 6 -9.44 52.01 -34.79
CA THR A 6 -10.81 51.48 -34.89
C THR A 6 -10.91 50.17 -35.67
N ASP A 7 -9.94 49.87 -36.55
CA ASP A 7 -9.98 48.67 -37.41
C ASP A 7 -9.61 47.39 -36.65
N ILE A 8 -8.56 47.43 -35.83
CA ILE A 8 -8.10 46.24 -35.10
C ILE A 8 -9.03 45.84 -33.95
N THR A 9 -9.62 46.82 -33.25
CA THR A 9 -10.61 46.57 -32.19
C THR A 9 -11.89 45.96 -32.76
N ALA A 10 -12.31 46.37 -33.97
CA ALA A 10 -13.46 45.78 -34.65
C ALA A 10 -13.17 44.32 -35.06
N LYS A 11 -12.00 44.05 -35.66
CA LYS A 11 -11.59 42.69 -36.05
C LYS A 11 -11.43 41.74 -34.87
N LEU A 12 -10.92 42.22 -33.74
CA LEU A 12 -10.86 41.43 -32.50
C LEU A 12 -12.26 41.10 -31.98
N THR A 13 -13.18 42.06 -32.03
CA THR A 13 -14.57 41.87 -31.60
C THR A 13 -15.31 40.88 -32.51
N GLU A 14 -15.14 41.01 -33.83
CA GLU A 14 -15.68 40.08 -34.83
C GLU A 14 -15.18 38.65 -34.60
N TRP A 15 -13.88 38.47 -34.41
CA TRP A 15 -13.30 37.16 -34.06
C TRP A 15 -13.92 36.59 -32.77
N HIS A 16 -14.14 37.43 -31.75
CA HIS A 16 -14.71 36.99 -30.49
C HIS A 16 -16.20 36.60 -30.61
N GLU A 17 -16.97 37.30 -31.44
CA GLU A 17 -18.37 36.96 -31.73
C GLU A 17 -18.48 35.65 -32.52
N GLU A 18 -17.62 35.44 -33.52
CA GLU A 18 -17.49 34.17 -34.24
C GLU A 18 -17.08 33.02 -33.31
N TRP A 19 -16.08 33.25 -32.46
CA TRP A 19 -15.63 32.28 -31.47
C TRP A 19 -16.75 31.92 -30.48
N SER A 20 -17.50 32.91 -30.00
CA SER A 20 -18.55 32.73 -28.99
C SER A 20 -19.80 32.05 -29.55
N SER A 21 -20.19 32.37 -30.79
CA SER A 21 -21.37 31.78 -31.45
C SER A 21 -21.19 30.29 -31.76
N GLU A 22 -19.97 29.87 -32.09
CA GLU A 22 -19.68 28.45 -32.28
C GLU A 22 -19.48 27.69 -30.98
N GLN A 23 -19.10 28.39 -29.90
CA GLN A 23 -19.05 27.83 -28.55
C GLN A 23 -20.44 27.40 -28.04
N THR A 24 -21.52 27.99 -28.58
CA THR A 24 -22.91 27.64 -28.24
C THR A 24 -23.49 26.49 -29.08
N ASP A 25 -22.99 26.24 -30.30
CA ASP A 25 -23.45 25.12 -31.15
C ASP A 25 -22.63 23.84 -30.94
N ASN A 26 -21.33 24.00 -30.71
CA ASN A 26 -20.49 22.94 -30.18
C ASN A 26 -20.39 23.16 -28.69
N ASP A 27 -21.33 22.64 -27.91
CA ASP A 27 -21.09 22.41 -26.47
C ASP A 27 -19.70 21.78 -26.39
N ILE A 28 -18.73 22.56 -25.91
CA ILE A 28 -17.34 22.16 -25.80
C ILE A 28 -17.27 21.17 -24.64
N CYS A 29 -17.84 19.99 -24.85
CA CYS A 29 -17.57 18.83 -24.05
C CYS A 29 -16.07 18.57 -24.15
N THR A 30 -15.50 18.02 -23.08
CA THR A 30 -14.13 17.52 -23.06
C THR A 30 -13.88 16.48 -24.17
N ALA A 31 -14.91 15.97 -24.85
CA ALA A 31 -14.81 15.14 -26.05
C ALA A 31 -14.52 15.92 -27.35
N TYR A 32 -15.01 17.16 -27.49
CA TYR A 32 -14.84 18.02 -28.67
C TYR A 32 -13.46 18.64 -28.71
N VAL A 33 -12.90 19.07 -27.56
CA VAL A 33 -11.60 19.78 -27.48
C VAL A 33 -10.41 18.97 -28.04
N PHE A 34 -10.60 17.69 -28.38
CA PHE A 34 -9.50 16.77 -28.67
C PHE A 34 -9.85 15.75 -29.74
N SER A 35 -10.82 16.06 -30.60
CA SER A 35 -11.11 15.27 -31.79
C SER A 35 -10.26 15.76 -32.99
N PRO A 36 -10.09 14.97 -34.06
CA PRO A 36 -9.46 15.44 -35.30
C PRO A 36 -10.08 16.75 -35.82
N GLU A 37 -11.39 16.92 -35.61
CA GLU A 37 -12.13 18.14 -35.94
C GLU A 37 -11.61 19.35 -35.13
N TRP A 38 -11.29 19.18 -33.84
CA TRP A 38 -10.68 20.26 -33.05
C TRP A 38 -9.28 20.63 -33.50
N GLU A 39 -8.41 19.65 -33.77
CA GLU A 39 -7.04 19.92 -34.25
C GLU A 39 -7.08 20.63 -35.62
N SER A 40 -8.12 20.39 -36.42
CA SER A 40 -8.34 21.09 -37.69
C SER A 40 -8.91 22.50 -37.53
N LEU A 41 -9.67 22.78 -36.47
CA LEU A 41 -10.49 24.00 -36.35
C LEU A 41 -9.95 25.01 -35.33
N VAL A 42 -9.47 24.57 -34.18
CA VAL A 42 -9.15 25.45 -33.04
C VAL A 42 -7.71 26.00 -33.06
N PRO A 43 -6.64 25.22 -33.32
CA PRO A 43 -5.28 25.77 -33.45
C PRO A 43 -5.15 26.88 -34.49
N PRO A 44 -5.74 26.79 -35.70
CA PRO A 44 -5.71 27.89 -36.67
C PRO A 44 -6.40 29.16 -36.17
N ARG A 45 -7.48 29.04 -35.39
CA ARG A 45 -8.16 30.19 -34.80
C ARG A 45 -7.37 30.86 -33.70
N TRP A 46 -6.67 30.08 -32.88
CA TRP A 46 -5.74 30.64 -31.91
C TRP A 46 -4.58 31.36 -32.59
N ALA A 47 -4.08 30.83 -33.70
CA ALA A 47 -3.07 31.53 -34.50
C ALA A 47 -3.60 32.85 -35.09
N ALA A 48 -4.85 32.86 -35.56
CA ALA A 48 -5.50 34.09 -36.03
C ALA A 48 -5.66 35.13 -34.91
N TYR A 49 -6.09 34.71 -33.71
CA TYR A 49 -6.14 35.57 -32.53
C TYR A 49 -4.75 36.10 -32.14
N ASP A 50 -3.72 35.23 -32.14
CA ASP A 50 -2.34 35.63 -31.82
C ASP A 50 -1.81 36.69 -32.79
N ASP A 51 -2.15 36.59 -34.07
CA ASP A 51 -1.76 37.59 -35.06
C ASP A 51 -2.54 38.91 -34.90
N LEU A 52 -3.84 38.85 -34.55
CA LEU A 52 -4.61 40.04 -34.19
C LEU A 52 -4.05 40.72 -32.93
N GLU A 53 -3.64 39.96 -31.92
CA GLU A 53 -3.07 40.48 -30.68
C GLU A 53 -1.67 41.10 -30.90
N LYS A 54 -0.82 40.48 -31.72
CA LYS A 54 0.46 41.09 -32.14
C LYS A 54 0.24 42.42 -32.85
N ARG A 55 -0.76 42.50 -33.73
CA ARG A 55 -1.10 43.74 -34.44
C ARG A 55 -1.65 44.80 -33.48
N ARG A 56 -2.54 44.44 -32.55
CA ARG A 56 -3.04 45.35 -31.52
C ARG A 56 -1.90 45.97 -30.72
N LEU A 57 -0.90 45.17 -30.33
CA LEU A 57 0.30 45.65 -29.63
C LEU A 57 1.14 46.60 -30.50
N ALA A 58 1.34 46.29 -31.78
CA ALA A 58 2.09 47.13 -32.71
C ALA A 58 1.38 48.48 -33.01
N GLU A 59 0.05 48.48 -33.03
CA GLU A 59 -0.78 49.65 -33.31
C GLU A 59 -1.07 50.48 -32.04
N GLY A 60 -0.71 50.00 -30.84
CA GLY A 60 -0.94 50.69 -29.57
C GLY A 60 -2.42 50.78 -29.16
N ALA A 61 -3.25 49.88 -29.68
CA ALA A 61 -4.69 49.86 -29.39
C ALA A 61 -4.97 49.31 -27.96
N PRO A 62 -6.01 49.79 -27.27
CA PRO A 62 -6.34 49.33 -25.93
C PRO A 62 -6.75 47.85 -25.94
N ARG A 63 -6.45 47.14 -24.85
CA ARG A 63 -6.88 45.76 -24.63
C ARG A 63 -8.36 45.72 -24.23
N LEU A 64 -9.10 44.76 -24.76
CA LEU A 64 -10.53 44.60 -24.50
C LEU A 64 -10.77 43.66 -23.31
N GLU A 65 -11.85 43.89 -22.55
CA GLU A 65 -12.12 43.17 -21.30
C GLU A 65 -12.24 41.64 -21.47
N TRP A 66 -12.77 41.17 -22.60
CA TRP A 66 -12.95 39.74 -22.86
C TRP A 66 -11.64 39.03 -23.22
N GLN A 67 -10.58 39.74 -23.62
CA GLN A 67 -9.31 39.13 -24.04
C GLN A 67 -8.63 38.38 -22.88
N ASP A 68 -8.79 38.88 -21.65
CA ASP A 68 -8.27 38.20 -20.45
C ASP A 68 -9.02 36.89 -20.18
N SER A 69 -10.34 36.87 -20.40
CA SER A 69 -11.16 35.66 -20.30
C SER A 69 -10.79 34.63 -21.36
N VAL A 70 -10.53 35.07 -22.60
CA VAL A 70 -10.07 34.23 -23.71
C VAL A 70 -8.70 33.62 -23.42
N ASP A 71 -7.74 34.43 -22.96
CA ASP A 71 -6.40 33.95 -22.61
C ASP A 71 -6.43 33.00 -21.41
N GLN A 72 -7.29 33.26 -20.41
CA GLN A 72 -7.50 32.36 -19.27
C GLN A 72 -8.12 31.03 -19.72
N SER A 73 -9.11 31.08 -20.61
CA SER A 73 -9.76 29.90 -21.19
C SER A 73 -8.77 29.07 -22.01
N ARG A 74 -7.95 29.71 -22.85
CA ARG A 74 -6.86 29.05 -23.60
C ARG A 74 -5.85 28.39 -22.67
N LYS A 75 -5.41 29.10 -21.62
CA LYS A 75 -4.51 28.52 -20.59
C LYS A 75 -5.13 27.33 -19.89
N ALA A 76 -6.42 27.40 -19.55
CA ALA A 76 -7.14 26.27 -18.94
C ALA A 76 -7.22 25.07 -19.90
N LEU A 77 -7.54 25.30 -21.18
CA LEU A 77 -7.59 24.26 -22.22
C LEU A 77 -6.22 23.60 -22.45
N LEU A 78 -5.14 24.40 -22.52
CA LEU A 78 -3.76 23.90 -22.65
C LEU A 78 -3.29 23.15 -21.39
N ALA A 79 -3.62 23.65 -20.20
CA ALA A 79 -3.33 22.97 -18.94
C ALA A 79 -4.07 21.62 -18.86
N MET A 80 -5.33 21.56 -19.30
CA MET A 80 -6.07 20.31 -19.45
C MET A 80 -5.39 19.36 -20.44
N LYS A 81 -4.97 19.84 -21.63
CA LYS A 81 -4.23 19.02 -22.60
C LYS A 81 -2.94 18.42 -22.00
N ASN A 82 -2.15 19.23 -21.31
CA ASN A 82 -0.88 18.81 -20.70
C ASN A 82 -1.06 17.86 -19.50
N LEU A 83 -2.11 18.03 -18.70
CA LEU A 83 -2.41 17.15 -17.57
C LEU A 83 -2.93 15.78 -18.04
N HIS A 84 -3.69 15.77 -19.14
CA HIS A 84 -4.49 14.62 -19.53
C HIS A 84 -3.92 13.78 -20.70
N PHE A 85 -3.03 14.31 -21.54
CA PHE A 85 -2.53 13.64 -22.75
C PHE A 85 -1.00 13.46 -22.80
N LYS A 86 -0.34 13.26 -21.65
CA LYS A 86 1.02 12.70 -21.71
C LYS A 86 0.91 11.26 -22.22
N PRO A 87 1.61 10.88 -23.32
CA PRO A 87 1.71 9.47 -23.70
C PRO A 87 2.11 8.67 -22.46
N LEU A 88 1.36 7.61 -22.18
CA LEU A 88 1.73 6.71 -21.08
C LEU A 88 3.11 6.15 -21.38
N GLU A 89 4.02 6.34 -20.44
CA GLU A 89 5.37 5.84 -20.61
C GLU A 89 5.36 4.32 -20.67
N PRO A 90 6.24 3.70 -21.48
CA PRO A 90 6.24 2.24 -21.64
C PRO A 90 6.28 1.42 -20.37
N ARG A 91 6.93 1.94 -19.32
CA ARG A 91 7.00 1.31 -18.00
C ARG A 91 5.67 1.23 -17.27
N LEU A 92 4.69 2.07 -17.61
CA LEU A 92 3.36 2.09 -17.00
C LEU A 92 2.36 1.13 -17.69
N TRP A 93 2.75 0.47 -18.79
CA TRP A 93 1.86 -0.46 -19.48
C TRP A 93 1.48 -1.68 -18.66
N ALA A 94 2.35 -2.14 -17.75
CA ALA A 94 2.04 -3.24 -16.86
C ALA A 94 0.82 -2.95 -15.96
N VAL A 95 0.47 -1.68 -15.75
CA VAL A 95 -0.65 -1.30 -14.87
C VAL A 95 -1.86 -0.77 -15.64
N CYS A 96 -1.83 -0.75 -16.98
CA CYS A 96 -2.95 -0.26 -17.80
C CYS A 96 -4.18 -1.21 -17.77
N PRO A 97 -5.35 -0.76 -18.29
CA PRO A 97 -6.54 -1.60 -18.43
C PRO A 97 -6.33 -2.82 -19.32
N LEU A 98 -7.10 -3.87 -19.08
CA LEU A 98 -7.08 -5.10 -19.88
C LEU A 98 -7.38 -4.87 -21.36
N TRP A 99 -8.34 -3.99 -21.72
CA TRP A 99 -8.64 -3.69 -23.12
C TRP A 99 -7.46 -3.05 -23.88
N VAL A 100 -6.68 -2.21 -23.20
CA VAL A 100 -5.47 -1.57 -23.78
C VAL A 100 -4.39 -2.63 -24.02
N HIS A 101 -4.19 -3.52 -23.05
CA HIS A 101 -3.26 -4.65 -23.20
C HIS A 101 -3.64 -5.55 -24.38
N LEU A 102 -4.93 -5.88 -24.51
CA LEU A 102 -5.45 -6.68 -25.62
C LEU A 102 -5.19 -6.01 -26.98
N ALA A 103 -5.49 -4.72 -27.11
CA ALA A 103 -5.27 -3.98 -28.34
C ALA A 103 -3.79 -4.06 -28.79
N ARG A 104 -2.87 -3.86 -27.84
CA ARG A 104 -1.42 -3.94 -28.08
C ARG A 104 -0.95 -5.34 -28.43
N TYR A 105 -1.44 -6.37 -27.72
CA TYR A 105 -1.11 -7.76 -28.03
C TYR A 105 -1.50 -8.12 -29.47
N LYS A 106 -2.60 -7.56 -29.97
CA LYS A 106 -3.06 -7.73 -31.35
C LYS A 106 -2.39 -6.80 -32.38
N GLY A 107 -1.44 -5.95 -31.96
CA GLY A 107 -0.80 -4.97 -32.84
C GLY A 107 -1.70 -3.81 -33.27
N GLY A 108 -2.82 -3.59 -32.56
CA GLY A 108 -3.71 -2.45 -32.76
C GLY A 108 -3.20 -1.17 -32.09
N PRO A 109 -3.82 -0.01 -32.39
CA PRO A 109 -3.47 1.25 -31.76
C PRO A 109 -3.86 1.26 -30.26
N ASP A 110 -3.13 2.01 -29.43
CA ASP A 110 -3.45 2.21 -28.01
C ASP A 110 -4.82 2.90 -27.81
N PHE A 111 -5.29 3.61 -28.83
CA PHE A 111 -6.60 4.27 -28.87
C PHE A 111 -7.27 4.07 -30.23
N ASP A 112 -8.50 3.56 -30.21
CA ASP A 112 -9.33 3.34 -31.40
C ASP A 112 -10.63 4.15 -31.27
N GLY A 113 -10.77 5.18 -32.11
CA GLY A 113 -11.95 6.04 -32.16
C GLY A 113 -13.25 5.29 -32.49
N HIS A 114 -13.16 4.17 -33.23
CA HIS A 114 -14.31 3.33 -33.53
C HIS A 114 -14.74 2.52 -32.30
N LYS A 115 -13.79 1.89 -31.59
CA LYS A 115 -14.11 1.18 -30.32
C LYS A 115 -14.72 2.13 -29.29
N ARG A 116 -14.27 3.38 -29.27
CA ARG A 116 -14.82 4.45 -28.44
C ARG A 116 -16.32 4.67 -28.67
N LEU A 117 -16.75 4.89 -29.91
CA LEU A 117 -18.15 5.15 -30.24
C LEU A 117 -19.05 3.94 -29.98
N HIS A 118 -18.46 2.73 -29.99
CA HIS A 118 -19.10 1.46 -29.70
C HIS A 118 -18.67 0.89 -28.34
N GLY A 119 -18.56 1.74 -27.31
CA GLY A 119 -17.98 1.37 -26.02
C GLY A 119 -18.61 0.14 -25.34
N TRP A 120 -19.92 -0.09 -25.50
CA TRP A 120 -20.60 -1.27 -24.96
C TRP A 120 -20.33 -2.56 -25.74
N ALA A 121 -20.32 -2.49 -27.08
CA ALA A 121 -19.96 -3.63 -27.92
C ALA A 121 -18.50 -4.02 -27.70
N SER A 122 -17.60 -3.03 -27.78
CA SER A 122 -16.16 -3.25 -27.61
C SER A 122 -15.82 -3.85 -26.25
N LEU A 123 -16.50 -3.42 -25.18
CA LEU A 123 -16.32 -3.98 -23.84
C LEU A 123 -16.67 -5.49 -23.79
N LEU A 124 -17.79 -5.91 -24.40
CA LEU A 124 -18.18 -7.33 -24.41
C LEU A 124 -17.26 -8.15 -25.32
N ASP A 125 -16.96 -7.63 -26.50
CA ASP A 125 -16.06 -8.28 -27.47
C ASP A 125 -14.65 -8.48 -26.87
N ASP A 126 -14.11 -7.46 -26.20
CA ASP A 126 -12.80 -7.54 -25.55
C ASP A 126 -12.81 -8.48 -24.34
N TRP A 127 -13.90 -8.54 -23.57
CA TRP A 127 -14.07 -9.52 -22.49
C TRP A 127 -14.09 -10.97 -23.01
N GLU A 128 -14.96 -11.24 -24.00
CA GLU A 128 -15.08 -12.56 -24.65
C GLU A 128 -13.75 -13.01 -25.25
N GLU A 129 -13.04 -12.08 -25.90
CA GLU A 129 -11.75 -12.38 -26.51
C GLU A 129 -10.65 -12.66 -25.48
N ILE A 130 -10.55 -11.90 -24.40
CA ILE A 130 -9.57 -12.20 -23.33
C ILE A 130 -9.88 -13.55 -22.70
N GLN A 131 -11.16 -13.90 -22.49
CA GLN A 131 -11.53 -15.22 -21.99
C GLN A 131 -11.07 -16.35 -22.94
N ARG A 132 -11.21 -16.14 -24.25
CA ARG A 132 -10.72 -17.08 -25.28
C ARG A 132 -9.20 -17.19 -25.23
N LEU A 133 -8.49 -16.06 -25.27
CA LEU A 133 -7.02 -16.01 -25.26
C LEU A 133 -6.41 -16.65 -24.01
N ILE A 134 -7.00 -16.43 -22.84
CA ILE A 134 -6.49 -17.02 -21.60
C ILE A 134 -6.64 -18.54 -21.58
N ARG A 135 -7.70 -19.07 -22.21
CA ARG A 135 -7.91 -20.51 -22.32
C ARG A 135 -7.00 -21.14 -23.38
N ASP A 136 -6.82 -20.46 -24.51
CA ASP A 136 -6.27 -21.07 -25.72
C ASP A 136 -4.79 -20.67 -25.98
N GLU A 137 -4.30 -19.56 -25.42
CA GLU A 137 -2.98 -18.97 -25.74
C GLU A 137 -2.10 -18.72 -24.49
N SER A 138 -1.13 -19.60 -24.26
CA SER A 138 -0.19 -19.48 -23.14
C SER A 138 0.70 -18.23 -23.21
N GLU A 139 0.96 -17.71 -24.41
CA GLU A 139 1.77 -16.51 -24.62
C GLU A 139 1.04 -15.25 -24.16
N PHE A 140 -0.23 -15.10 -24.53
CA PHE A 140 -1.08 -14.04 -23.99
C PHE A 140 -1.10 -14.09 -22.46
N CYS A 141 -1.28 -15.27 -21.89
CA CYS A 141 -1.21 -15.45 -20.44
C CYS A 141 0.11 -14.92 -19.89
N ARG A 142 1.27 -15.33 -20.42
CA ARG A 142 2.59 -14.86 -19.95
C ARG A 142 2.81 -13.35 -20.13
N SER A 143 2.11 -12.72 -21.06
CA SER A 143 2.20 -11.28 -21.31
C SER A 143 1.48 -10.40 -20.28
N LEU A 144 0.48 -10.95 -19.56
CA LEU A 144 -0.27 -10.19 -18.56
C LEU A 144 0.57 -9.91 -17.32
N SER A 145 0.54 -8.66 -16.87
CA SER A 145 1.14 -8.29 -15.59
C SER A 145 0.41 -8.96 -14.40
N PRO A 146 1.04 -9.00 -13.21
CA PRO A 146 0.36 -9.44 -12.00
C PRO A 146 -0.94 -8.65 -11.72
N ALA A 147 -0.94 -7.32 -11.92
CA ALA A 147 -2.10 -6.48 -11.67
C ALA A 147 -3.28 -6.83 -12.61
N GLN A 148 -2.97 -6.98 -13.91
CA GLN A 148 -3.96 -7.31 -14.94
C GLN A 148 -4.53 -8.71 -14.75
N ARG A 149 -3.68 -9.70 -14.43
CA ARG A 149 -4.13 -11.07 -14.15
C ARG A 149 -5.10 -11.12 -12.97
N ARG A 150 -4.80 -10.42 -11.88
CA ARG A 150 -5.69 -10.39 -10.70
C ARG A 150 -7.04 -9.76 -11.00
N SER A 151 -7.08 -8.66 -11.76
CA SER A 151 -8.35 -8.09 -12.21
C SER A 151 -9.16 -9.10 -13.01
N PHE A 152 -8.51 -9.77 -13.97
CA PHE A 152 -9.19 -10.77 -14.79
C PHE A 152 -9.74 -11.91 -13.92
N ASP A 153 -8.94 -12.47 -13.00
CA ASP A 153 -9.37 -13.56 -12.13
C ASP A 153 -10.57 -13.17 -11.26
N LEU A 154 -10.54 -11.98 -10.66
CA LEU A 154 -11.68 -11.43 -9.91
C LEU A 154 -12.95 -11.34 -10.75
N LEU A 155 -12.84 -10.72 -11.93
CA LEU A 155 -13.95 -10.54 -12.85
C LEU A 155 -14.46 -11.88 -13.37
N ARG A 156 -13.59 -12.88 -13.57
CA ARG A 156 -13.95 -14.23 -13.99
C ARG A 156 -14.81 -14.93 -12.95
N TYR A 157 -14.46 -14.86 -11.66
CA TYR A 157 -15.28 -15.45 -10.60
C TYR A 157 -16.63 -14.72 -10.44
N TRP A 158 -16.62 -13.39 -10.52
CA TRP A 158 -17.85 -12.59 -10.51
C TRP A 158 -18.76 -12.90 -11.70
N TRP A 159 -18.19 -13.06 -12.90
CA TRP A 159 -18.92 -13.42 -14.13
C TRP A 159 -19.43 -14.86 -14.13
N LYS A 160 -19.00 -15.70 -13.19
CA LYS A 160 -19.58 -17.03 -12.94
C LYS A 160 -20.61 -17.02 -11.80
N ALA A 161 -20.88 -15.84 -11.22
CA ALA A 161 -21.67 -15.68 -10.01
C ALA A 161 -21.18 -16.55 -8.82
N ALA A 162 -19.87 -16.83 -8.74
CA ALA A 162 -19.32 -17.79 -7.79
C ALA A 162 -19.58 -17.43 -6.32
N TYR A 163 -19.67 -16.13 -6.02
CA TYR A 163 -19.89 -15.61 -4.66
C TYR A 163 -20.97 -14.52 -4.61
N CYS A 164 -21.93 -14.55 -5.53
CA CYS A 164 -23.07 -13.64 -5.52
C CYS A 164 -24.31 -14.32 -6.11
N ASN A 165 -25.49 -13.71 -5.93
CA ASN A 165 -26.73 -14.25 -6.50
C ASN A 165 -26.71 -14.14 -8.05
N GLU A 166 -27.06 -15.22 -8.75
CA GLU A 166 -27.13 -15.28 -10.22
C GLU A 166 -28.01 -14.19 -10.83
N GLU A 167 -29.05 -13.75 -10.11
CA GLU A 167 -29.95 -12.69 -10.54
C GLU A 167 -29.21 -11.37 -10.82
N LEU A 168 -28.20 -11.03 -10.00
CA LEU A 168 -27.41 -9.80 -10.15
C LEU A 168 -26.60 -9.84 -11.45
N LEU A 169 -25.97 -10.99 -11.71
CA LEU A 169 -25.22 -11.18 -12.94
C LEU A 169 -26.15 -11.21 -14.16
N ARG A 170 -27.32 -11.87 -14.07
CA ARG A 170 -28.31 -11.88 -15.15
C ARG A 170 -28.82 -10.48 -15.49
N ALA A 171 -29.07 -9.65 -14.48
CA ALA A 171 -29.44 -8.24 -14.69
C ALA A 171 -28.32 -7.47 -15.40
N THR A 172 -27.07 -7.70 -15.00
CA THR A 172 -25.88 -7.11 -15.62
C THR A 172 -25.74 -7.52 -17.08
N THR A 173 -25.75 -8.82 -17.38
CA THR A 173 -25.56 -9.33 -18.75
C THR A 173 -26.71 -8.90 -19.67
N THR A 174 -27.96 -8.97 -19.20
CA THR A 174 -29.13 -8.47 -19.95
C THR A 174 -28.98 -7.00 -20.30
N ARG A 175 -28.49 -6.18 -19.36
CA ARG A 175 -28.28 -4.75 -19.59
C ARG A 175 -27.19 -4.47 -20.60
N LEU A 176 -26.06 -5.17 -20.49
CA LEU A 176 -24.92 -5.00 -21.39
C LEU A 176 -25.29 -5.43 -22.82
N GLU A 177 -25.94 -6.58 -22.97
CA GLU A 177 -26.40 -7.07 -24.29
C GLU A 177 -27.44 -6.14 -24.92
N LYS A 178 -28.39 -5.64 -24.12
CA LYS A 178 -29.35 -4.62 -24.58
C LYS A 178 -28.63 -3.36 -25.10
N ASN A 179 -27.47 -3.00 -24.54
CA ASN A 179 -26.69 -1.84 -24.96
C ASN A 179 -25.69 -2.12 -26.09
N ARG A 180 -25.37 -3.39 -26.37
CA ARG A 180 -24.42 -3.81 -27.41
C ARG A 180 -24.67 -3.15 -28.78
N PRO A 181 -25.91 -3.00 -29.31
CA PRO A 181 -26.11 -2.40 -30.63
C PRO A 181 -26.06 -0.87 -30.67
N PHE A 182 -26.01 -0.19 -29.52
CA PHE A 182 -26.09 1.27 -29.46
C PHE A 182 -24.70 1.92 -29.42
N TRP A 183 -24.50 2.91 -30.29
CA TRP A 183 -23.40 3.86 -30.17
C TRP A 183 -23.74 4.90 -29.09
N THR A 184 -22.74 5.37 -28.35
CA THR A 184 -22.94 6.37 -27.29
C THR A 184 -21.75 7.33 -27.24
N ILE A 185 -22.07 8.61 -27.00
CA ILE A 185 -21.10 9.66 -26.68
C ILE A 185 -21.17 10.07 -25.19
N SER A 186 -22.13 9.51 -24.44
CA SER A 186 -22.29 9.76 -23.02
C SER A 186 -21.34 8.87 -22.20
N ASP A 187 -20.46 9.50 -21.42
CA ASP A 187 -19.59 8.80 -20.48
C ASP A 187 -20.44 8.05 -19.44
N PRO A 188 -20.33 6.71 -19.35
CA PRO A 188 -21.01 5.93 -18.31
C PRO A 188 -20.57 6.31 -16.89
N SER A 189 -19.50 7.08 -16.73
CA SER A 189 -19.00 7.62 -15.46
C SER A 189 -19.64 8.97 -15.06
N ASP A 190 -20.42 9.61 -15.95
CA ASP A 190 -21.26 10.74 -15.56
C ASP A 190 -22.25 10.27 -14.48
N GLY A 191 -22.26 10.95 -13.33
CA GLY A 191 -22.92 10.49 -12.11
C GLY A 191 -24.41 10.18 -12.30
N TYR A 192 -25.08 10.89 -13.20
CA TYR A 192 -26.48 10.61 -13.55
C TYR A 192 -26.64 9.31 -14.34
N ASN A 193 -25.83 9.10 -15.38
CA ASN A 193 -25.84 7.88 -16.19
C ASN A 193 -25.41 6.65 -15.39
N LEU A 194 -24.38 6.79 -14.54
CA LEU A 194 -23.90 5.70 -13.70
C LEU A 194 -24.99 5.24 -12.72
N ARG A 195 -25.71 6.15 -12.07
CA ARG A 195 -26.81 5.80 -11.14
C ARG A 195 -27.96 5.08 -11.84
N ARG A 196 -28.32 5.52 -13.04
CA ARG A 196 -29.37 4.85 -13.84
C ARG A 196 -28.94 3.42 -14.20
N ILE A 197 -27.73 3.26 -14.74
CA ILE A 197 -27.16 1.94 -15.07
C ILE A 197 -27.10 1.07 -13.81
N ALA A 198 -26.61 1.63 -12.71
CA ALA A 198 -26.45 0.97 -11.42
C ALA A 198 -27.75 0.38 -10.88
N SER A 199 -28.88 1.07 -11.04
CA SER A 199 -30.20 0.57 -10.65
C SER A 199 -30.67 -0.59 -11.53
N GLU A 200 -30.47 -0.50 -12.86
CA GLU A 200 -30.83 -1.59 -13.78
C GLU A 200 -29.99 -2.86 -13.53
N VAL A 201 -28.71 -2.70 -13.17
CA VAL A 201 -27.81 -3.82 -12.83
C VAL A 201 -27.83 -4.21 -11.35
N LYS A 202 -28.62 -3.53 -10.51
CA LYS A 202 -28.81 -3.80 -9.07
C LYS A 202 -27.54 -3.68 -8.21
N THR A 203 -26.63 -2.79 -8.57
CA THR A 203 -25.39 -2.51 -7.79
C THR A 203 -25.64 -1.81 -6.46
N ASP A 204 -26.84 -1.28 -6.26
CA ASP A 204 -27.31 -0.75 -4.98
C ASP A 204 -27.62 -1.84 -3.93
N THR A 205 -27.60 -3.13 -4.31
CA THR A 205 -27.94 -4.24 -3.40
C THR A 205 -26.75 -4.92 -2.73
N SER A 206 -25.55 -4.80 -3.30
CA SER A 206 -24.35 -5.44 -2.80
C SER A 206 -23.11 -4.62 -3.14
N LEU A 207 -22.32 -4.28 -2.11
CA LEU A 207 -21.07 -3.54 -2.31
C LEU A 207 -20.05 -4.38 -3.12
N TYR A 208 -20.02 -5.70 -2.91
CA TYR A 208 -19.23 -6.62 -3.74
C TYR A 208 -19.61 -6.53 -5.22
N HIS A 209 -20.90 -6.66 -5.54
CA HIS A 209 -21.36 -6.57 -6.92
C HIS A 209 -21.02 -5.21 -7.54
N SER A 210 -21.17 -4.13 -6.77
CA SER A 210 -20.83 -2.77 -7.19
C SER A 210 -19.36 -2.54 -7.49
N HIS A 211 -18.44 -2.97 -6.62
CA HIS A 211 -17.01 -2.85 -6.89
C HIS A 211 -16.59 -3.63 -8.12
N LEU A 212 -17.09 -4.87 -8.28
CA LEU A 212 -16.73 -5.74 -9.40
C LEU A 212 -17.30 -5.21 -10.73
N PHE A 213 -18.55 -4.71 -10.74
CA PHE A 213 -19.12 -4.03 -11.91
C PHE A 213 -18.31 -2.78 -12.27
N ARG A 214 -17.94 -1.95 -11.29
CA ARG A 214 -17.12 -0.76 -11.53
C ARG A 214 -15.72 -1.12 -12.05
N LEU A 215 -15.10 -2.16 -11.51
CA LEU A 215 -13.82 -2.67 -12.01
C LEU A 215 -13.96 -3.16 -13.45
N PHE A 216 -15.04 -3.86 -13.79
CA PHE A 216 -15.32 -4.30 -15.16
C PHE A 216 -15.37 -3.13 -16.14
N LEU A 217 -16.07 -2.05 -15.78
CA LEU A 217 -16.09 -0.83 -16.59
C LEU A 217 -14.70 -0.18 -16.72
N PHE A 218 -13.92 -0.13 -15.62
CA PHE A 218 -12.54 0.36 -15.68
C PHE A 218 -11.62 -0.52 -16.53
N GLU A 219 -11.82 -1.83 -16.58
CA GLU A 219 -10.94 -2.74 -17.30
C GLU A 219 -11.28 -2.87 -18.79
N PHE A 220 -12.54 -2.59 -19.17
CA PHE A 220 -13.05 -2.89 -20.51
C PHE A 220 -13.80 -1.77 -21.22
N ASN A 221 -14.33 -0.74 -20.54
CA ASN A 221 -15.10 0.30 -21.21
C ASN A 221 -14.18 1.48 -21.59
N PRO A 222 -13.90 1.73 -22.89
CA PRO A 222 -13.01 2.81 -23.31
C PRO A 222 -13.50 4.19 -22.85
N MET A 223 -14.82 4.40 -22.83
CA MET A 223 -15.43 5.67 -22.42
C MET A 223 -15.24 5.98 -20.93
N PHE A 224 -15.04 4.96 -20.08
CA PHE A 224 -14.73 5.18 -18.66
C PHE A 224 -13.37 5.85 -18.45
N TRP A 225 -12.52 5.77 -19.47
CA TRP A 225 -11.23 6.44 -19.55
C TRP A 225 -11.30 7.73 -20.35
N GLU A 226 -12.43 8.03 -20.99
CA GLU A 226 -12.50 9.19 -21.87
C GLU A 226 -12.41 10.54 -21.12
N PRO A 227 -11.82 11.54 -21.80
CA PRO A 227 -11.26 11.44 -23.16
C PRO A 227 -9.88 10.74 -23.20
N PHE A 228 -9.26 10.36 -22.08
CA PHE A 228 -7.85 9.93 -22.04
C PHE A 228 -7.45 8.90 -20.98
N LEU A 229 -6.56 8.00 -21.39
CA LEU A 229 -5.67 7.27 -20.49
C LEU A 229 -4.67 8.24 -19.83
N CYS A 230 -5.03 8.79 -18.67
CA CYS A 230 -4.15 9.65 -17.90
C CYS A 230 -3.78 9.06 -16.53
N HIS A 231 -2.71 9.59 -15.94
CA HIS A 231 -2.20 9.23 -14.61
C HIS A 231 -3.29 9.17 -13.53
N MET A 232 -4.21 10.14 -13.51
CA MET A 232 -5.33 10.16 -12.55
C MET A 232 -6.31 9.00 -12.71
N LYS A 233 -6.62 8.59 -13.96
CA LYS A 233 -7.49 7.44 -14.21
C LYS A 233 -6.76 6.14 -13.89
N LEU A 234 -5.45 6.08 -14.13
CA LEU A 234 -4.60 4.94 -13.76
C LEU A 234 -4.54 4.73 -12.24
N ALA A 235 -4.39 5.82 -11.47
CA ALA A 235 -4.46 5.77 -10.01
C ALA A 235 -5.82 5.24 -9.52
N ARG A 236 -6.91 5.71 -10.14
CA ARG A 236 -8.27 5.23 -9.84
C ARG A 236 -8.45 3.75 -10.17
N LEU A 237 -7.88 3.27 -11.28
CA LEU A 237 -7.88 1.85 -11.62
C LEU A 237 -7.12 1.03 -10.58
N GLN A 238 -5.90 1.41 -10.21
CA GLN A 238 -5.14 0.65 -9.21
C GLN A 238 -5.88 0.62 -7.86
N HIS A 239 -6.48 1.75 -7.46
CA HIS A 239 -7.35 1.79 -6.29
C HIS A 239 -8.56 0.87 -6.44
N ALA A 240 -9.23 0.86 -7.60
CA ALA A 240 -10.36 -0.01 -7.87
C ALA A 240 -9.97 -1.50 -7.84
N ARG A 241 -8.81 -1.88 -8.41
CA ARG A 241 -8.25 -3.24 -8.33
C ARG A 241 -8.03 -3.67 -6.88
N TYR A 242 -7.35 -2.82 -6.12
CA TYR A 242 -7.05 -3.06 -4.71
C TYR A 242 -8.32 -3.23 -3.88
N ARG A 243 -9.26 -2.27 -3.95
CA ARG A 243 -10.52 -2.32 -3.18
C ARG A 243 -11.41 -3.48 -3.60
N SER A 244 -11.52 -3.77 -4.90
CA SER A 244 -12.27 -4.93 -5.39
C SER A 244 -11.68 -6.24 -4.86
N SER A 245 -10.35 -6.36 -4.80
CA SER A 245 -9.69 -7.53 -4.20
C SER A 245 -10.03 -7.66 -2.71
N CYS A 246 -9.98 -6.55 -1.96
CA CYS A 246 -10.33 -6.53 -0.54
C CYS A 246 -11.78 -6.99 -0.29
N ILE A 247 -12.73 -6.40 -1.00
CA ILE A 247 -14.16 -6.72 -0.86
C ILE A 247 -14.46 -8.15 -1.35
N ALA A 248 -13.80 -8.60 -2.43
CA ALA A 248 -13.92 -9.98 -2.89
C ALA A 248 -13.40 -11.00 -1.88
N THR A 249 -12.32 -10.68 -1.15
CA THR A 249 -11.81 -11.52 -0.07
C THR A 249 -12.83 -11.66 1.06
N ILE A 250 -13.45 -10.56 1.50
CA ILE A 250 -14.52 -10.59 2.51
C ILE A 250 -15.71 -11.40 1.99
N GLN A 251 -16.14 -11.14 0.75
CA GLN A 251 -17.29 -11.83 0.14
C GLN A 251 -17.04 -13.33 0.07
N LYS A 252 -15.88 -13.75 -0.44
CA LYS A 252 -15.51 -15.16 -0.57
C LYS A 252 -15.50 -15.88 0.78
N LEU A 253 -14.92 -15.27 1.82
CA LEU A 253 -14.93 -15.84 3.17
C LEU A 253 -16.36 -15.94 3.73
N SER A 254 -17.18 -14.91 3.50
CA SER A 254 -18.52 -14.82 4.06
C SER A 254 -19.53 -15.72 3.36
N TYR A 255 -19.31 -16.03 2.08
CA TYR A 255 -20.31 -16.70 1.26
C TYR A 255 -20.64 -18.12 1.73
N PRO A 256 -19.67 -19.01 2.03
CA PRO A 256 -19.96 -20.32 2.62
C PRO A 256 -20.53 -20.24 4.04
N VAL A 257 -20.25 -19.14 4.76
CA VAL A 257 -20.92 -18.87 6.03
C VAL A 257 -22.39 -18.67 5.75
N LEU A 258 -22.80 -17.75 4.88
CA LEU A 258 -24.21 -17.47 4.57
C LEU A 258 -24.96 -18.61 3.88
N HIS A 259 -24.31 -19.27 2.92
CA HIS A 259 -24.89 -20.24 2.01
C HIS A 259 -24.19 -21.60 2.15
N PRO A 260 -24.30 -22.29 3.30
CA PRO A 260 -23.53 -23.51 3.57
C PRO A 260 -23.89 -24.68 2.64
N SER A 261 -25.08 -24.64 2.03
CA SER A 261 -25.52 -25.64 1.04
C SER A 261 -25.06 -25.33 -0.38
N HIS A 262 -24.47 -24.15 -0.61
CA HIS A 262 -23.97 -23.77 -1.93
C HIS A 262 -22.49 -24.12 -2.04
N SER A 263 -22.22 -25.13 -2.87
CA SER A 263 -20.89 -25.48 -3.31
C SER A 263 -20.57 -24.66 -4.57
N PRO A 264 -19.64 -23.69 -4.51
CA PRO A 264 -19.19 -23.03 -5.74
C PRO A 264 -18.52 -24.07 -6.65
N ALA A 265 -18.67 -23.94 -7.96
CA ALA A 265 -18.16 -24.91 -8.95
C ALA A 265 -16.63 -25.17 -8.94
N ASP A 266 -15.89 -24.47 -8.08
CA ASP A 266 -14.43 -24.53 -7.93
C ASP A 266 -14.08 -24.38 -6.43
N GLU A 267 -14.44 -25.41 -5.63
CA GLU A 267 -14.42 -25.40 -4.14
C GLU A 267 -13.06 -25.07 -3.51
N GLN A 268 -11.97 -25.00 -4.29
CA GLN A 268 -10.60 -24.80 -3.79
C GLN A 268 -9.86 -23.65 -4.49
N ALA A 269 -10.57 -22.77 -5.20
CA ALA A 269 -9.93 -21.59 -5.77
C ALA A 269 -9.20 -20.80 -4.66
N PRO A 270 -7.99 -20.26 -4.89
CA PRO A 270 -7.30 -19.45 -3.89
C PRO A 270 -8.06 -18.13 -3.61
N TYR A 271 -7.77 -17.51 -2.48
CA TYR A 271 -8.25 -16.15 -2.19
C TYR A 271 -7.63 -15.12 -3.15
N PRO A 272 -8.33 -14.01 -3.44
CA PRO A 272 -7.73 -12.92 -4.22
C PRO A 272 -6.46 -12.39 -3.56
N THR A 273 -5.39 -12.25 -4.34
CA THR A 273 -4.17 -11.59 -3.86
C THR A 273 -4.40 -10.08 -3.73
N VAL A 274 -4.24 -9.54 -2.52
CA VAL A 274 -4.50 -8.13 -2.21
C VAL A 274 -3.20 -7.35 -2.09
N VAL A 275 -2.88 -6.55 -3.10
CA VAL A 275 -1.70 -5.69 -3.17
C VAL A 275 -2.11 -4.26 -3.52
N GLN A 276 -1.62 -3.28 -2.77
CA GLN A 276 -1.89 -1.86 -2.99
C GLN A 276 -0.95 -1.23 -4.03
N ASN A 277 0.28 -1.72 -4.12
CA ASN A 277 1.29 -1.20 -5.04
C ASN A 277 2.06 -2.32 -5.72
N ASP A 278 1.67 -2.66 -6.95
CA ASP A 278 2.39 -3.68 -7.75
C ASP A 278 3.73 -3.22 -8.30
N ALA A 279 3.92 -1.91 -8.49
CA ALA A 279 5.13 -1.37 -9.13
C ALA A 279 6.36 -1.45 -8.20
N GLU A 280 6.13 -1.45 -6.89
CA GLU A 280 7.16 -1.54 -5.85
C GLU A 280 7.09 -2.84 -5.02
N HIS A 281 6.09 -3.70 -5.24
CA HIS A 281 6.00 -4.97 -4.53
C HIS A 281 7.19 -5.88 -4.88
N GLN A 282 8.15 -5.95 -3.97
CA GLN A 282 9.24 -6.92 -3.91
C GLN A 282 10.00 -7.14 -5.21
N ARG A 283 10.89 -6.19 -5.51
CA ARG A 283 11.96 -6.38 -6.51
C ARG A 283 13.07 -7.27 -5.96
N ILE A 284 12.77 -8.54 -5.66
CA ILE A 284 13.83 -9.55 -5.66
C ILE A 284 14.29 -9.65 -7.11
N THR A 285 15.53 -9.25 -7.36
CA THR A 285 16.10 -9.23 -8.70
C THR A 285 16.05 -10.64 -9.31
N ALA A 286 16.00 -10.74 -10.64
CA ALA A 286 16.03 -12.05 -11.31
C ALA A 286 17.27 -12.87 -10.89
N ALA A 287 18.41 -12.20 -10.65
CA ALA A 287 19.64 -12.81 -10.17
C ALA A 287 19.54 -13.34 -8.73
N GLN A 288 18.82 -12.65 -7.84
CA GLN A 288 18.54 -13.20 -6.52
C GLN A 288 17.54 -14.37 -6.62
N ALA A 289 16.51 -14.27 -7.46
CA ALA A 289 15.50 -15.30 -7.61
C ALA A 289 16.03 -16.64 -8.19
N SER A 290 17.23 -16.65 -8.77
CA SER A 290 17.85 -17.86 -9.35
C SER A 290 18.74 -18.66 -8.39
N ILE A 291 18.88 -18.23 -7.13
CA ILE A 291 19.71 -18.94 -6.14
C ILE A 291 18.89 -20.06 -5.50
N ASN A 292 19.31 -21.31 -5.71
CA ASN A 292 18.72 -22.48 -5.08
C ASN A 292 19.20 -22.62 -3.62
N PRO A 293 18.39 -23.23 -2.73
CA PRO A 293 18.87 -23.64 -1.41
C PRO A 293 20.04 -24.61 -1.55
N TYR A 294 21.01 -24.58 -0.63
CA TYR A 294 22.10 -25.55 -0.64
C TYR A 294 21.63 -26.94 -0.19
N TYR A 295 20.78 -26.98 0.84
CA TYR A 295 20.26 -28.22 1.42
C TYR A 295 18.73 -28.28 1.37
N LEU A 296 18.21 -29.48 1.22
CA LEU A 296 16.79 -29.81 1.41
C LEU A 296 16.67 -31.05 2.28
N TRP A 297 15.62 -31.13 3.09
CA TRP A 297 15.19 -32.37 3.72
C TRP A 297 14.40 -33.21 2.71
N ASP A 298 14.93 -34.38 2.37
CA ASP A 298 14.23 -35.38 1.57
C ASP A 298 13.40 -36.27 2.50
N ASN A 299 12.09 -36.10 2.43
CA ASN A 299 11.13 -36.77 3.28
C ASN A 299 10.90 -38.24 2.88
N GLU A 300 11.24 -38.65 1.65
CA GLU A 300 11.20 -40.06 1.26
C GLU A 300 12.36 -40.83 1.87
N SER A 301 13.58 -40.29 1.75
CA SER A 301 14.80 -40.90 2.28
C SER A 301 15.07 -40.57 3.75
N GLN A 302 14.30 -39.64 4.34
CA GLN A 302 14.41 -39.19 5.73
C GLN A 302 15.84 -38.69 6.07
N GLN A 303 16.38 -37.85 5.18
CA GLN A 303 17.72 -37.28 5.34
C GLN A 303 17.84 -35.91 4.67
N THR A 304 18.82 -35.12 5.13
CA THR A 304 19.22 -33.87 4.48
C THR A 304 20.10 -34.18 3.28
N VAL A 305 19.76 -33.64 2.12
CA VAL A 305 20.49 -33.84 0.86
C VAL A 305 21.02 -32.52 0.32
N THR A 306 22.15 -32.57 -0.39
CA THR A 306 22.70 -31.42 -1.11
C THR A 306 21.94 -31.24 -2.43
N VAL A 307 21.48 -30.01 -2.73
CA VAL A 307 20.72 -29.74 -3.96
C VAL A 307 21.60 -29.89 -5.21
N GLU A 308 22.89 -29.59 -5.12
CA GLU A 308 23.84 -29.77 -6.24
C GLU A 308 24.04 -31.24 -6.65
N GLU A 309 23.73 -32.20 -5.77
CA GLU A 309 23.79 -33.63 -6.06
C GLU A 309 22.52 -34.13 -6.78
N LEU A 310 21.49 -33.30 -6.88
CA LEU A 310 20.26 -33.59 -7.60
C LEU A 310 20.38 -33.16 -9.08
N PRO A 311 19.68 -33.81 -10.03
CA PRO A 311 19.73 -33.43 -11.44
C PRO A 311 19.30 -31.99 -11.71
N GLU A 312 18.30 -31.52 -10.95
CA GLU A 312 17.81 -30.15 -10.91
C GLU A 312 17.27 -29.86 -9.52
N CYS A 313 17.11 -28.57 -9.17
CA CYS A 313 16.46 -28.20 -7.90
C CYS A 313 14.98 -28.60 -7.96
N PRO A 314 14.52 -29.55 -7.12
CA PRO A 314 13.14 -30.00 -7.17
C PRO A 314 12.20 -28.96 -6.57
N PRO A 315 10.89 -29.03 -6.85
CA PRO A 315 9.89 -28.28 -6.08
C PRO A 315 9.97 -28.64 -4.59
N TYR A 316 10.03 -27.63 -3.72
CA TYR A 316 10.08 -27.80 -2.27
C TYR A 316 9.10 -26.87 -1.54
N VAL A 317 8.84 -27.17 -0.27
CA VAL A 317 8.05 -26.33 0.65
C VAL A 317 8.95 -25.75 1.74
N CYS A 318 8.78 -24.48 2.08
CA CYS A 318 9.46 -23.87 3.22
C CYS A 318 8.59 -23.98 4.48
N ILE A 319 9.19 -24.38 5.61
CA ILE A 319 8.53 -24.31 6.92
C ILE A 319 9.18 -23.20 7.76
N SER A 320 8.39 -22.16 7.99
CA SER A 320 8.65 -21.04 8.88
C SER A 320 8.20 -21.39 10.29
N HIS A 321 9.06 -21.16 11.28
CA HIS A 321 8.74 -21.44 12.68
C HIS A 321 9.61 -20.61 13.63
N THR A 322 9.43 -20.79 14.93
CA THR A 322 10.27 -20.13 15.93
C THR A 322 10.84 -21.11 16.95
N TRP A 323 12.14 -21.02 17.19
CA TRP A 323 12.88 -21.91 18.10
C TRP A 323 13.94 -21.18 18.94
N GLY A 324 14.68 -20.23 18.35
CA GLY A 324 15.89 -19.66 18.97
C GLY A 324 15.68 -18.95 20.32
N ARG A 325 14.50 -18.37 20.59
CA ARG A 325 14.17 -17.76 21.89
C ARG A 325 14.03 -18.80 23.01
N TRP A 326 13.76 -20.05 22.65
CA TRP A 326 13.55 -21.19 23.54
C TRP A 326 14.66 -22.23 23.45
N ARG A 327 15.77 -21.92 22.75
CA ARG A 327 16.93 -22.80 22.63
C ARG A 327 17.46 -23.12 24.02
N THR A 328 17.70 -24.40 24.30
CA THR A 328 18.39 -24.84 25.51
C THR A 328 19.91 -24.64 25.37
N ARG A 329 20.69 -25.11 26.34
CA ARG A 329 22.16 -25.12 26.26
C ARG A 329 22.71 -26.39 25.61
N THR A 330 21.83 -27.28 25.14
CA THR A 330 22.16 -28.60 24.63
C THR A 330 21.75 -28.69 23.17
N ASP A 331 22.53 -29.45 22.42
CA ASP A 331 22.24 -29.82 21.04
C ASP A 331 22.15 -31.35 20.98
N THR A 332 21.40 -31.89 20.03
CA THR A 332 21.17 -33.33 19.91
C THR A 332 21.32 -33.83 18.47
N THR A 333 21.49 -35.13 18.30
CA THR A 333 21.52 -35.76 16.98
C THR A 333 20.10 -36.08 16.55
N VAL A 334 19.75 -35.66 15.34
CA VAL A 334 18.50 -36.04 14.67
C VAL A 334 18.86 -36.99 13.52
N PRO A 335 18.25 -38.18 13.40
CA PRO A 335 18.52 -39.10 12.30
C PRO A 335 18.39 -38.42 10.93
N GLY A 336 19.39 -38.61 10.06
CA GLY A 336 19.40 -38.03 8.72
C GLY A 336 19.87 -36.56 8.63
N VAL A 337 20.15 -35.89 9.74
CA VAL A 337 20.72 -34.53 9.76
C VAL A 337 22.22 -34.61 10.07
N PRO A 338 23.12 -34.06 9.21
CA PRO A 338 24.56 -34.27 9.34
C PRO A 338 25.24 -33.43 10.43
N TRP A 339 24.52 -32.49 11.05
CA TRP A 339 25.01 -31.67 12.17
C TRP A 339 24.13 -31.83 13.41
N LEU A 340 24.64 -31.34 14.55
CA LEU A 340 23.86 -31.29 15.78
C LEU A 340 22.75 -30.24 15.66
N VAL A 341 21.54 -30.63 16.04
CA VAL A 341 20.36 -29.77 16.02
C VAL A 341 20.12 -29.20 17.42
N PRO A 342 19.99 -27.87 17.57
CA PRO A 342 19.70 -27.26 18.86
C PRO A 342 18.39 -27.75 19.49
N GLU A 343 18.44 -28.12 20.76
CA GLU A 343 17.22 -28.44 21.51
C GLU A 343 16.49 -27.16 21.94
N ASN A 344 15.18 -27.27 22.18
CA ASN A 344 14.35 -26.17 22.65
C ASN A 344 13.28 -26.65 23.65
N THR A 345 12.65 -25.71 24.36
CA THR A 345 11.68 -26.03 25.42
C THR A 345 10.22 -26.14 24.95
N ILE A 346 9.92 -25.95 23.66
CA ILE A 346 8.55 -25.96 23.13
C ILE A 346 8.20 -27.32 22.52
N TYR A 347 9.14 -27.98 21.83
CA TYR A 347 8.90 -29.25 21.15
C TYR A 347 10.19 -30.07 21.07
N ASP A 348 10.08 -31.40 20.96
CA ASP A 348 11.25 -32.27 20.74
C ASP A 348 11.62 -32.29 19.26
N VAL A 349 12.87 -31.90 18.95
CA VAL A 349 13.41 -31.89 17.58
C VAL A 349 13.56 -33.31 17.01
N ARG A 350 13.61 -34.34 17.84
CA ARG A 350 13.75 -35.76 17.43
C ARG A 350 12.47 -36.32 16.82
N ASP A 351 11.32 -35.75 17.15
CA ASP A 351 10.02 -36.18 16.62
C ASP A 351 9.73 -35.60 15.23
N LEU A 352 10.46 -34.54 14.84
CA LEU A 352 10.21 -33.79 13.61
C LEU A 352 10.30 -34.62 12.33
N PRO A 353 11.28 -35.54 12.12
CA PRO A 353 11.30 -36.37 10.91
C PRO A 353 9.98 -37.12 10.67
N GLY A 354 9.42 -37.70 11.74
CA GLY A 354 8.13 -38.39 11.69
C GLY A 354 6.97 -37.44 11.37
N GLN A 355 6.92 -36.27 12.02
CA GLN A 355 5.88 -35.27 11.77
C GLN A 355 5.94 -34.70 10.34
N LEU A 356 7.15 -34.40 9.83
CA LEU A 356 7.34 -33.92 8.46
C LEU A 356 6.89 -34.96 7.43
N LYS A 357 7.05 -36.25 7.73
CA LYS A 357 6.58 -37.35 6.89
C LYS A 357 5.07 -37.30 6.66
N GLU A 358 4.31 -36.95 7.69
CA GLU A 358 2.85 -36.88 7.65
C GLU A 358 2.32 -35.71 6.78
N LEU A 359 3.13 -34.67 6.55
CA LEU A 359 2.75 -33.53 5.69
C LEU A 359 2.67 -33.88 4.20
N GLY A 360 3.29 -34.99 3.77
CA GLY A 360 3.20 -35.49 2.39
C GLY A 360 4.03 -34.73 1.35
N TYR A 361 4.86 -33.75 1.75
CA TYR A 361 5.80 -33.08 0.83
C TYR A 361 7.11 -33.86 0.73
N ARG A 362 7.62 -34.05 -0.49
CA ARG A 362 8.88 -34.78 -0.71
C ARG A 362 10.10 -33.99 -0.27
N TYR A 363 10.25 -32.75 -0.74
CA TYR A 363 11.38 -31.89 -0.38
C TYR A 363 10.92 -30.72 0.46
N ILE A 364 11.59 -30.52 1.60
CA ILE A 364 11.24 -29.50 2.58
C ILE A 364 12.49 -28.68 2.91
N TRP A 365 12.37 -27.36 2.87
CA TRP A 365 13.36 -26.49 3.48
C TRP A 365 12.89 -26.12 4.89
N PHE A 366 13.67 -26.52 5.88
CA PHE A 366 13.41 -26.28 7.30
C PHE A 366 14.74 -25.89 7.94
N ASP A 367 14.86 -24.67 8.45
CA ASP A 367 16.15 -24.05 8.84
C ASP A 367 16.98 -24.91 9.80
N LEU A 368 16.36 -25.62 10.75
CA LEU A 368 17.06 -26.54 11.67
C LEU A 368 17.75 -27.71 10.93
N PHE A 369 17.18 -28.17 9.81
CA PHE A 369 17.66 -29.31 9.02
C PHE A 369 18.42 -28.88 7.76
N CYS A 370 18.27 -27.63 7.32
CA CYS A 370 18.84 -27.14 6.06
C CYS A 370 19.89 -26.03 6.25
N ILE A 371 20.08 -25.50 7.46
CA ILE A 371 21.18 -24.58 7.78
C ILE A 371 22.10 -25.25 8.80
N PRO A 372 23.40 -25.39 8.51
CA PRO A 372 24.38 -25.82 9.51
C PRO A 372 24.31 -24.94 10.77
N GLN A 373 24.15 -25.57 11.93
CA GLN A 373 23.94 -24.86 13.20
C GLN A 373 25.25 -24.45 13.89
N ASP A 374 26.38 -24.93 13.36
CA ASP A 374 27.72 -24.50 13.75
C ASP A 374 28.05 -23.13 13.12
N LYS A 375 28.26 -22.12 13.95
CA LYS A 375 28.58 -20.75 13.53
C LYS A 375 29.94 -20.62 12.85
N SER A 376 30.81 -21.62 12.96
CA SER A 376 32.09 -21.65 12.25
C SER A 376 31.94 -22.08 10.79
N ASP A 377 30.81 -22.71 10.42
CA ASP A 377 30.54 -23.08 9.03
C ASP A 377 30.13 -21.83 8.22
N PRO A 378 30.91 -21.40 7.22
CA PRO A 378 30.58 -20.22 6.42
C PRO A 378 29.27 -20.40 5.63
N ARG A 379 28.82 -21.63 5.39
CA ARG A 379 27.55 -21.92 4.70
C ARG A 379 26.34 -21.44 5.49
N ALA A 380 26.41 -21.40 6.82
CA ALA A 380 25.32 -20.88 7.63
C ALA A 380 25.04 -19.40 7.31
N ALA A 381 26.09 -18.59 7.24
CA ALA A 381 25.98 -17.18 6.87
C ALA A 381 25.51 -16.98 5.42
N GLN A 382 25.95 -17.85 4.51
CA GLN A 382 25.53 -17.81 3.10
C GLN A 382 24.04 -18.16 2.94
N GLU A 383 23.56 -19.22 3.59
CA GLU A 383 22.13 -19.60 3.58
C GLU A 383 21.25 -18.48 4.16
N ILE A 384 21.69 -17.82 5.25
CA ILE A 384 20.99 -16.65 5.81
C ILE A 384 20.88 -15.52 4.77
N ALA A 385 21.95 -15.25 4.03
CA ALA A 385 21.92 -14.25 2.96
C ALA A 385 21.00 -14.66 1.79
N ASN A 386 20.87 -15.96 1.52
CA ASN A 386 20.06 -16.53 0.44
C ASN A 386 18.57 -16.69 0.78
N GLN A 387 18.12 -16.42 2.01
CA GLN A 387 16.73 -16.68 2.44
C GLN A 387 15.67 -16.05 1.52
N ALA A 388 15.88 -14.85 0.96
CA ALA A 388 14.93 -14.27 0.02
C ALA A 388 14.68 -15.17 -1.20
N SER A 389 15.75 -15.73 -1.75
CA SER A 389 15.71 -16.65 -2.89
C SER A 389 15.06 -17.97 -2.51
N ILE A 390 15.43 -18.52 -1.36
CA ILE A 390 14.91 -19.80 -0.87
C ILE A 390 13.40 -19.74 -0.65
N PHE A 391 12.90 -18.71 0.05
CA PHE A 391 11.46 -18.57 0.29
C PHE A 391 10.71 -18.25 -1.01
N LYS A 392 11.24 -17.37 -1.87
CA LYS A 392 10.61 -17.03 -3.16
C LYS A 392 10.59 -18.20 -4.16
N GLY A 393 11.62 -19.06 -4.14
CA GLY A 393 11.72 -20.25 -4.98
C GLY A 393 10.88 -21.43 -4.49
N SER A 394 10.35 -21.36 -3.26
CA SER A 394 9.49 -22.41 -2.71
C SER A 394 8.14 -22.47 -3.45
N SER A 395 7.59 -23.67 -3.58
CA SER A 395 6.25 -23.87 -4.15
C SER A 395 5.17 -23.32 -3.22
N HIS A 396 5.34 -23.52 -1.91
CA HIS A 396 4.47 -23.04 -0.85
C HIS A 396 5.30 -22.82 0.43
N CYS A 397 4.73 -22.04 1.35
CA CYS A 397 5.30 -21.85 2.67
C CYS A 397 4.25 -22.14 3.76
N ILE A 398 4.71 -22.77 4.84
CA ILE A 398 3.92 -23.11 6.02
C ILE A 398 4.47 -22.33 7.21
N ALA A 399 3.60 -21.63 7.93
CA ALA A 399 3.87 -21.10 9.26
C ALA A 399 3.44 -22.15 10.28
N TRP A 400 4.40 -22.84 10.88
CA TRP A 400 4.12 -23.76 11.98
C TRP A 400 4.08 -23.00 13.30
N ILE A 401 2.86 -22.66 13.72
CA ILE A 401 2.60 -21.91 14.96
C ILE A 401 2.50 -22.93 16.10
N ASN A 402 3.66 -23.43 16.50
CA ASN A 402 3.86 -24.53 17.44
C ASN A 402 3.34 -24.28 18.86
N ASP A 403 2.76 -23.11 19.11
CA ASP A 403 2.23 -22.67 20.39
C ASP A 403 0.71 -22.41 20.35
N VAL A 404 0.05 -22.85 19.27
CA VAL A 404 -1.41 -22.86 19.06
C VAL A 404 -1.91 -24.29 18.90
N GLU A 405 -2.92 -24.68 19.70
CA GLU A 405 -3.47 -26.04 19.71
C GLU A 405 -4.68 -26.22 18.78
N SER A 406 -5.44 -25.15 18.51
CA SER A 406 -6.69 -25.20 17.75
C SER A 406 -6.95 -23.89 17.01
N TRP A 407 -7.78 -23.96 15.95
CA TRP A 407 -8.30 -22.81 15.21
C TRP A 407 -9.72 -22.40 15.62
N HIS A 408 -10.31 -23.04 16.63
CA HIS A 408 -11.72 -22.85 16.97
C HIS A 408 -12.07 -21.39 17.26
N GLY A 409 -11.29 -20.69 18.08
CA GLY A 409 -11.55 -19.29 18.41
C GLY A 409 -11.38 -18.36 17.20
N VAL A 410 -10.38 -18.63 16.35
CA VAL A 410 -10.16 -17.89 15.10
C VAL A 410 -11.34 -18.06 14.15
N LEU A 411 -11.79 -19.29 13.89
CA LEU A 411 -12.89 -19.58 12.96
C LEU A 411 -14.23 -19.02 13.46
N ALA A 412 -14.52 -19.16 14.76
CA ALA A 412 -15.74 -18.60 15.34
C ALA A 412 -15.79 -17.07 15.20
N ALA A 413 -14.65 -16.39 15.38
CA ALA A 413 -14.56 -14.95 15.18
C ALA A 413 -14.73 -14.56 13.70
N LEU A 414 -14.13 -15.31 12.77
CA LEU A 414 -14.27 -15.06 11.33
C LEU A 414 -15.71 -15.28 10.83
N ASP A 415 -16.41 -16.29 11.34
CA ASP A 415 -17.84 -16.51 11.05
C ASP A 415 -18.69 -15.32 11.52
N TRP A 416 -18.45 -14.85 12.75
CA TRP A 416 -19.14 -13.67 13.28
C TRP A 416 -18.86 -12.42 12.45
N MET A 417 -17.57 -12.16 12.15
CA MET A 417 -17.16 -11.00 11.35
C MET A 417 -17.78 -11.05 9.96
N SER A 418 -17.87 -12.23 9.35
CA SER A 418 -18.48 -12.45 8.05
C SER A 418 -19.96 -12.08 8.08
N LEU A 419 -20.74 -12.62 9.02
CA LEU A 419 -22.17 -12.31 9.14
C LEU A 419 -22.41 -10.82 9.42
N LYS A 420 -21.63 -10.22 10.34
CA LYS A 420 -21.77 -8.80 10.68
C LYS A 420 -21.38 -7.90 9.51
N SER A 421 -20.31 -8.21 8.78
CA SER A 421 -19.92 -7.41 7.61
C SER A 421 -20.96 -7.54 6.50
N GLN A 422 -21.51 -8.74 6.26
CA GLN A 422 -22.56 -8.91 5.26
C GLN A 422 -23.84 -8.14 5.61
N SER A 423 -24.17 -7.96 6.89
CA SER A 423 -25.29 -7.10 7.31
C SER A 423 -25.10 -5.63 6.97
N ILE A 424 -23.86 -5.21 6.69
CA ILE A 424 -23.48 -3.82 6.34
C ILE A 424 -23.24 -3.67 4.84
N LEU A 425 -22.75 -4.72 4.19
CA LEU A 425 -22.27 -4.71 2.80
C LEU A 425 -23.30 -5.19 1.77
N SER A 426 -24.45 -5.67 2.24
CA SER A 426 -25.52 -6.23 1.42
C SER A 426 -26.86 -5.89 2.06
N ASN A 427 -27.87 -5.59 1.23
CA ASN A 427 -29.26 -5.54 1.66
C ASN A 427 -30.03 -6.84 1.34
N ARG A 428 -29.29 -7.88 0.93
CA ARG A 428 -29.79 -9.23 0.66
C ARG A 428 -29.44 -10.16 1.82
N ASP A 429 -30.13 -11.29 1.91
CA ASP A 429 -29.93 -12.33 2.94
C ASP A 429 -30.11 -11.83 4.38
N THR A 430 -30.78 -10.69 4.57
CA THR A 430 -30.96 -10.02 5.87
C THR A 430 -31.57 -10.93 6.94
N ASP A 431 -32.57 -11.73 6.59
CA ASP A 431 -33.22 -12.64 7.53
C ASP A 431 -32.30 -13.81 7.92
N ALA A 432 -31.61 -14.40 6.94
CA ALA A 432 -30.63 -15.47 7.18
C ALA A 432 -29.45 -14.98 8.05
N ILE A 433 -29.03 -13.73 7.90
CA ILE A 433 -28.02 -13.10 8.77
C ILE A 433 -28.56 -12.96 10.20
N LYS A 434 -29.77 -12.42 10.36
CA LYS A 434 -30.41 -12.21 11.68
C LYS A 434 -30.55 -13.52 12.45
N ASP A 435 -30.94 -14.59 11.78
CA ASP A 435 -31.14 -15.90 12.41
C ASP A 435 -29.83 -16.49 12.96
N ARG A 436 -28.70 -16.19 12.31
CA ARG A 436 -27.42 -16.86 12.57
C ARG A 436 -26.43 -16.04 13.37
N ILE A 437 -26.58 -14.71 13.39
CA ILE A 437 -25.64 -13.83 14.10
C ILE A 437 -25.62 -14.10 15.61
N ALA A 438 -26.75 -14.51 16.20
CA ALA A 438 -26.84 -14.82 17.63
C ALA A 438 -25.97 -16.04 18.00
N GLU A 439 -26.06 -17.12 17.23
CA GLU A 439 -25.24 -18.33 17.41
C GLU A 439 -23.75 -18.03 17.21
N ALA A 440 -23.41 -17.30 16.14
CA ALA A 440 -22.04 -16.88 15.88
C ALA A 440 -21.49 -15.98 16.99
N THR A 441 -22.33 -15.11 17.56
CA THR A 441 -21.96 -14.25 18.69
C THR A 441 -21.57 -15.09 19.89
N GLN A 442 -22.40 -16.09 20.24
CA GLN A 442 -22.11 -17.00 21.34
C GLN A 442 -20.84 -17.81 21.09
N ALA A 443 -20.66 -18.37 19.88
CA ALA A 443 -19.47 -19.12 19.51
C ALA A 443 -18.19 -18.28 19.59
N ALA A 444 -18.25 -16.99 19.22
CA ALA A 444 -17.11 -16.08 19.24
C ALA A 444 -16.76 -15.52 20.64
N THR A 445 -17.47 -15.92 21.70
CA THR A 445 -17.14 -15.57 23.10
C THR A 445 -16.03 -16.43 23.71
N VAL A 446 -15.48 -17.37 22.95
CA VAL A 446 -14.34 -18.18 23.37
C VAL A 446 -13.04 -17.37 23.43
N ALA A 447 -11.99 -17.96 24.03
CA ALA A 447 -10.65 -17.40 23.98
C ALA A 447 -10.05 -17.59 22.57
N MET A 448 -9.20 -16.65 22.15
CA MET A 448 -8.53 -16.70 20.85
C MET A 448 -7.05 -17.07 21.01
N GLU A 449 -6.58 -17.97 20.17
CA GLU A 449 -5.31 -18.69 20.36
C GLU A 449 -4.08 -17.90 19.88
N LEU A 450 -4.26 -16.99 18.91
CA LEU A 450 -3.19 -16.13 18.36
C LEU A 450 -2.79 -14.96 19.27
N LEU A 451 -3.53 -14.69 20.36
CA LEU A 451 -3.20 -13.67 21.35
C LEU A 451 -3.27 -14.25 22.78
N LYS A 452 -2.10 -14.47 23.38
CA LYS A 452 -1.97 -15.09 24.70
C LYS A 452 -2.09 -14.06 25.81
N LYS A 453 -3.03 -14.24 26.73
CA LYS A 453 -3.16 -13.39 27.92
C LYS A 453 -2.02 -13.69 28.90
N LYS A 454 -1.32 -12.66 29.38
CA LYS A 454 -0.36 -12.81 30.49
C LYS A 454 -1.09 -13.30 31.74
N ARG A 455 -0.63 -14.40 32.34
CA ARG A 455 -1.00 -14.74 33.72
C ARG A 455 -0.42 -13.63 34.62
N ARG A 456 -1.26 -12.91 35.36
CA ARG A 456 -0.80 -11.99 36.41
C ARG A 456 -0.12 -12.82 37.51
N GLU A 457 1.21 -12.87 37.50
CA GLU A 457 1.98 -13.10 38.71
C GLU A 457 2.24 -11.73 39.35
N ARG A 458 1.95 -11.61 40.65
CA ARG A 458 1.84 -10.38 41.45
C ARG A 458 2.84 -9.29 41.06
N MET A 459 2.33 -8.10 40.70
CA MET A 459 3.09 -6.86 40.77
C MET A 459 2.25 -5.82 41.53
N GLU A 460 2.81 -5.34 42.64
CA GLU A 460 2.25 -4.38 43.57
C GLU A 460 2.69 -2.97 43.16
N ASP A 461 2.09 -2.37 42.13
CA ASP A 461 2.22 -0.91 41.94
C ASP A 461 1.01 -0.31 41.21
N PRO A 462 0.26 0.63 41.82
CA PRO A 462 -0.99 1.15 41.29
C PRO A 462 -0.84 2.34 40.32
N VAL A 463 0.36 2.66 39.83
CA VAL A 463 0.58 3.84 38.96
C VAL A 463 0.51 3.52 37.45
N ASP A 464 0.53 2.24 37.06
CA ASP A 464 0.39 1.81 35.65
C ASP A 464 -1.07 1.61 35.19
N LEU A 465 -2.05 2.02 36.01
CA LEU A 465 -3.46 1.66 35.87
C LEU A 465 -4.26 2.40 34.78
N VAL A 466 -3.63 3.24 33.95
CA VAL A 466 -4.37 4.07 32.94
C VAL A 466 -4.10 3.66 31.49
N ASP A 467 -3.07 2.85 31.19
CA ASP A 467 -2.82 2.29 29.85
C ASP A 467 -3.04 0.76 29.76
N ASP A 468 -3.39 0.10 30.89
CA ASP A 468 -3.42 -1.37 31.03
C ASP A 468 -4.82 -1.99 30.78
N LEU A 469 -5.40 -1.73 29.61
CA LEU A 469 -6.52 -2.54 29.11
C LEU A 469 -5.98 -3.88 28.56
N THR A 470 -5.83 -4.90 29.42
CA THR A 470 -5.92 -6.32 29.03
C THR A 470 -4.96 -6.85 27.94
N ALA A 471 -3.72 -6.35 27.84
CA ALA A 471 -2.83 -6.64 26.70
C ALA A 471 -2.36 -8.11 26.65
N GLY A 472 -3.04 -8.94 25.86
CA GLY A 472 -2.48 -10.21 25.42
C GLY A 472 -1.28 -10.00 24.50
N GLU A 473 -0.35 -10.96 24.47
CA GLU A 473 0.81 -10.94 23.57
C GLU A 473 0.54 -11.82 22.35
N PRO A 474 0.90 -11.38 21.12
CA PRO A 474 0.84 -12.22 19.94
C PRO A 474 1.62 -13.51 20.15
N THR A 475 1.23 -14.58 19.45
CA THR A 475 1.97 -15.84 19.47
C THR A 475 3.45 -15.66 19.18
N PHE A 476 4.22 -16.65 19.60
CA PHE A 476 5.66 -16.70 19.43
C PHE A 476 6.09 -16.38 18.01
N TRP A 477 5.42 -17.02 17.05
CA TRP A 477 5.60 -16.81 15.62
C TRP A 477 5.32 -15.37 15.19
N MET A 478 4.16 -14.81 15.56
CA MET A 478 3.76 -13.44 15.19
C MET A 478 4.66 -12.36 15.83
N SER A 479 5.31 -12.68 16.97
CA SER A 479 6.17 -11.76 17.71
C SER A 479 7.63 -11.70 17.24
N SER A 480 8.09 -12.68 16.47
CA SER A 480 9.49 -12.78 16.05
C SER A 480 9.82 -11.82 14.91
N LEU A 481 11.03 -11.27 14.90
CA LEU A 481 11.52 -10.48 13.76
C LEU A 481 11.86 -11.37 12.56
N TRP A 482 12.40 -12.57 12.80
CA TRP A 482 12.77 -13.51 11.74
C TRP A 482 11.57 -13.93 10.90
N THR A 483 10.43 -14.17 11.54
CA THR A 483 9.20 -14.55 10.86
C THR A 483 8.59 -13.40 10.06
N LEU A 484 8.86 -12.13 10.42
CA LEU A 484 8.42 -10.98 9.62
C LEU A 484 8.99 -11.04 8.21
N GLN A 485 10.27 -11.39 8.05
CA GLN A 485 10.87 -11.56 6.72
C GLN A 485 10.15 -12.65 5.93
N GLU A 486 9.86 -13.78 6.56
CA GLU A 486 9.20 -14.94 5.94
C GLU A 486 7.76 -14.60 5.53
N CYS A 487 7.01 -13.90 6.40
CA CYS A 487 5.67 -13.37 6.11
C CYS A 487 5.68 -12.48 4.86
N ILE A 488 6.71 -11.65 4.74
CA ILE A 488 6.82 -10.71 3.64
C ILE A 488 7.20 -11.46 2.37
N LEU A 489 8.21 -12.32 2.38
CA LEU A 489 8.64 -13.09 1.22
C LEU A 489 7.56 -14.08 0.72
N CYS A 490 6.76 -14.62 1.64
CA CYS A 490 5.66 -15.53 1.36
C CYS A 490 4.34 -15.02 1.97
N PRO A 491 3.70 -13.98 1.42
CA PRO A 491 2.48 -13.41 2.02
C PRO A 491 1.30 -14.38 2.06
N GLU A 492 1.28 -15.34 1.12
CA GLU A 492 0.28 -16.40 1.06
C GLU A 492 0.62 -17.61 1.95
N ILE A 493 1.56 -17.44 2.90
CA ILE A 493 1.94 -18.48 3.86
C ILE A 493 0.71 -19.05 4.58
N GLN A 494 0.64 -20.38 4.60
CA GLN A 494 -0.46 -21.12 5.22
C GLN A 494 -0.20 -21.30 6.70
N LEU A 495 -1.22 -21.09 7.54
CA LEU A 495 -1.08 -21.16 8.99
C LEU A 495 -1.42 -22.56 9.50
N TYR A 496 -0.51 -23.16 10.27
CA TYR A 496 -0.67 -24.51 10.83
C TYR A 496 -0.55 -24.47 12.36
N THR A 497 -1.40 -25.24 13.04
CA THR A 497 -1.32 -25.45 14.50
C THR A 497 -0.07 -26.26 14.86
N ARG A 498 0.18 -26.41 16.16
CA ARG A 498 1.18 -27.33 16.71
C ARG A 498 1.07 -28.75 16.17
N THR A 499 -0.15 -29.22 15.94
CA THR A 499 -0.47 -30.57 15.44
C THR A 499 -0.65 -30.61 13.92
N TRP A 500 -0.11 -29.63 13.19
CA TRP A 500 -0.13 -29.57 11.73
C TRP A 500 -1.54 -29.48 11.12
N ILE A 501 -2.52 -28.93 11.86
CA ILE A 501 -3.85 -28.64 11.31
C ILE A 501 -3.82 -27.28 10.60
N ARG A 502 -4.15 -27.26 9.31
CA ARG A 502 -4.22 -26.04 8.49
C ARG A 502 -5.42 -25.17 8.86
N LEU A 503 -5.24 -23.85 8.85
CA LEU A 503 -6.35 -22.90 8.95
C LEU A 503 -7.10 -22.83 7.62
N GLU A 504 -8.36 -23.25 7.63
CA GLU A 504 -9.23 -23.31 6.46
C GLU A 504 -10.58 -22.68 6.76
N ASP A 505 -11.20 -22.09 5.74
CA ASP A 505 -12.59 -21.62 5.85
C ASP A 505 -13.59 -22.78 5.77
N ARG A 506 -14.90 -22.46 5.84
CA ARG A 506 -15.97 -23.46 5.76
C ARG A 506 -16.05 -24.22 4.42
N SER A 507 -15.36 -23.76 3.38
CA SER A 507 -15.24 -24.45 2.09
C SER A 507 -14.00 -25.33 1.99
N GLY A 508 -13.14 -25.36 3.01
CA GLY A 508 -11.85 -26.07 2.97
C GLY A 508 -10.75 -25.30 2.24
N THR A 509 -11.00 -24.04 1.86
CA THR A 509 -9.98 -23.19 1.25
C THR A 509 -9.04 -22.67 2.33
N ALA A 510 -7.73 -22.79 2.11
CA ALA A 510 -6.72 -22.30 3.05
C ALA A 510 -6.83 -20.77 3.25
N ILE A 511 -6.87 -20.33 4.50
CA ILE A 511 -6.81 -18.92 4.85
C ILE A 511 -5.34 -18.55 5.07
N SER A 512 -4.75 -17.88 4.07
CA SER A 512 -3.38 -17.40 4.17
C SER A 512 -3.22 -16.26 5.18
N LEU A 513 -1.98 -15.97 5.60
CA LEU A 513 -1.71 -14.83 6.48
C LEU A 513 -2.19 -13.51 5.88
N ARG A 514 -1.90 -13.23 4.59
CA ARG A 514 -2.39 -12.03 3.91
C ARG A 514 -3.92 -11.96 3.95
N THR A 515 -4.59 -13.07 3.62
CA THR A 515 -6.05 -13.17 3.64
C THR A 515 -6.60 -12.82 5.03
N LEU A 516 -6.07 -13.44 6.09
CA LEU A 516 -6.47 -13.16 7.46
C LEU A 516 -6.30 -11.67 7.79
N MET A 517 -5.12 -11.09 7.54
CA MET A 517 -4.84 -9.70 7.89
C MET A 517 -5.71 -8.70 7.10
N VAL A 518 -6.01 -8.97 5.83
CA VAL A 518 -6.94 -8.16 5.02
C VAL A 518 -8.34 -8.18 5.63
N VAL A 519 -8.86 -9.37 5.94
CA VAL A 519 -10.19 -9.53 6.53
C VAL A 519 -10.25 -8.77 7.86
N LEU A 520 -9.25 -8.92 8.73
CA LEU A 520 -9.23 -8.24 10.03
C LEU A 520 -9.20 -6.71 9.88
N ARG A 521 -8.39 -6.18 8.96
CA ARG A 521 -8.29 -4.74 8.72
C ARG A 521 -9.60 -4.16 8.20
N ASP A 522 -10.14 -4.76 7.15
CA ASP A 522 -11.26 -4.17 6.40
C ASP A 522 -12.61 -4.44 7.06
N THR A 523 -12.81 -5.59 7.70
CA THR A 523 -14.06 -5.86 8.43
C THR A 523 -14.20 -5.05 9.70
N ARG A 524 -13.09 -4.61 10.31
CA ARG A 524 -13.12 -3.81 11.55
C ARG A 524 -13.98 -2.56 11.41
N ASP A 525 -13.79 -1.80 10.32
CA ASP A 525 -14.52 -0.55 10.12
C ASP A 525 -16.01 -0.79 9.84
N PHE A 526 -16.36 -1.86 9.11
CA PHE A 526 -17.76 -2.24 8.89
C PHE A 526 -18.44 -2.73 10.17
N ASN A 527 -17.75 -3.58 10.92
CA ASN A 527 -18.32 -4.25 12.10
C ASN A 527 -18.46 -3.31 13.32
N LEU A 528 -17.85 -2.13 13.27
CA LEU A 528 -18.09 -1.03 14.22
C LEU A 528 -19.44 -0.32 13.99
N LEU A 529 -20.00 -0.43 12.79
CA LEU A 529 -21.25 0.25 12.48
C LEU A 529 -22.45 -0.52 13.05
N PRO A 530 -23.39 0.18 13.70
CA PRO A 530 -24.64 -0.44 14.12
C PRO A 530 -25.47 -0.85 12.89
N GLU A 531 -25.54 0.03 11.89
CA GLU A 531 -26.35 -0.07 10.67
C GLU A 531 -25.54 0.40 9.45
N PRO A 532 -25.92 0.04 8.21
CA PRO A 532 -25.31 0.59 7.00
C PRO A 532 -25.38 2.12 6.96
N ILE A 533 -24.35 2.78 6.43
CA ILE A 533 -24.39 4.23 6.19
C ILE A 533 -25.37 4.57 5.06
N GLU A 534 -25.97 5.77 5.06
CA GLU A 534 -27.00 6.19 4.08
C GLU A 534 -26.52 6.26 2.62
N THR A 535 -25.23 6.02 2.36
CA THR A 535 -24.68 6.12 1.00
C THR A 535 -25.00 4.88 0.20
N SER A 536 -25.57 5.04 -0.99
CA SER A 536 -25.88 3.93 -1.88
C SER A 536 -24.62 3.16 -2.28
N PHE A 537 -24.72 1.83 -2.33
CA PHE A 537 -23.66 0.96 -2.85
C PHE A 537 -23.34 1.22 -4.33
N SER A 538 -24.25 1.82 -5.09
CA SER A 538 -24.02 2.20 -6.50
C SER A 538 -22.84 3.18 -6.71
N GLU A 539 -22.41 3.87 -5.65
CA GLU A 539 -21.25 4.76 -5.66
C GLU A 539 -20.15 4.23 -4.71
N PRO A 540 -19.49 3.10 -5.03
CA PRO A 540 -18.67 2.36 -4.08
C PRO A 540 -17.45 3.15 -3.58
N PHE A 541 -16.87 4.02 -4.42
CA PHE A 541 -15.80 4.92 -3.99
C PHE A 541 -16.28 5.96 -2.96
N GLN A 542 -17.48 6.52 -3.16
CA GLN A 542 -18.04 7.47 -2.19
C GLN A 542 -18.43 6.76 -0.90
N TYR A 543 -18.91 5.53 -0.99
CA TYR A 543 -19.19 4.68 0.16
C TYR A 543 -17.91 4.48 0.99
N ASP A 544 -16.82 4.02 0.37
CA ASP A 544 -15.51 3.86 1.03
C ASP A 544 -15.03 5.17 1.69
N VAL A 545 -15.10 6.30 0.98
CA VAL A 545 -14.67 7.61 1.50
C VAL A 545 -15.52 8.06 2.69
N LYS A 546 -16.84 7.89 2.63
CA LYS A 546 -17.74 8.30 3.71
C LYS A 546 -17.63 7.38 4.91
N LEU A 547 -17.48 6.08 4.71
CA LEU A 547 -17.20 5.12 5.78
C LEU A 547 -15.97 5.53 6.58
N VAL A 548 -14.88 5.87 5.89
CA VAL A 548 -13.64 6.31 6.55
C VAL A 548 -13.84 7.61 7.34
N ASN A 549 -14.69 8.51 6.85
CA ASN A 549 -14.92 9.82 7.46
C ASN A 549 -16.13 9.88 8.39
N ASP A 550 -16.80 8.75 8.64
CA ASP A 550 -18.05 8.70 9.38
C ASP A 550 -17.89 9.27 10.81
N PRO A 551 -18.74 10.21 11.25
CA PRO A 551 -18.65 10.79 12.59
C PRO A 551 -18.86 9.76 13.69
N ASN A 552 -19.79 8.81 13.51
CA ASN A 552 -20.04 7.76 14.49
C ASN A 552 -18.81 6.86 14.60
N ARG A 553 -18.09 6.59 13.50
CA ARG A 553 -16.78 5.91 13.55
C ARG A 553 -15.79 6.65 14.45
N LYS A 554 -15.67 7.97 14.34
CA LYS A 554 -14.76 8.77 15.19
C LYS A 554 -15.20 8.77 16.65
N THR A 555 -16.48 9.02 16.91
CA THR A 555 -17.06 9.02 18.26
C THR A 555 -16.93 7.65 18.95
N ILE A 556 -17.15 6.55 18.22
CA ILE A 556 -17.03 5.16 18.73
C ILE A 556 -15.54 4.75 18.89
N GLN A 557 -14.63 5.28 18.07
CA GLN A 557 -13.18 5.05 18.26
C GLN A 557 -12.68 5.69 19.56
N ASP A 558 -13.23 6.85 19.94
CA ASP A 558 -12.84 7.61 21.13
C ASP A 558 -13.46 7.05 22.43
N SER A 559 -14.63 6.40 22.38
CA SER A 559 -15.27 5.74 23.53
C SER A 559 -14.84 4.27 23.70
N ALA A 560 -13.60 4.05 24.15
CA ALA A 560 -13.04 2.71 24.34
C ALA A 560 -13.86 1.78 25.29
N SER A 561 -14.76 2.34 26.11
CA SER A 561 -15.57 1.65 27.11
C SER A 561 -16.85 0.96 26.60
N ASP A 562 -17.34 1.28 25.39
CA ASP A 562 -18.64 0.78 24.87
C ASP A 562 -18.51 -0.39 23.87
N ARG A 563 -17.31 -0.97 23.72
CA ARG A 563 -17.05 -2.02 22.72
C ARG A 563 -17.65 -3.37 23.13
N THR A 564 -18.77 -3.78 22.54
CA THR A 564 -19.36 -5.13 22.70
C THR A 564 -19.01 -6.06 21.54
N PHE A 565 -17.73 -6.16 21.16
CA PHE A 565 -17.29 -7.28 20.33
C PHE A 565 -17.21 -8.57 21.16
N PRO A 566 -17.56 -9.73 20.60
CA PRO A 566 -17.18 -11.01 21.19
C PRO A 566 -15.67 -11.06 21.48
N SER A 567 -15.25 -11.79 22.51
CA SER A 567 -13.86 -11.79 22.96
C SER A 567 -12.89 -12.18 21.86
N ALA A 568 -13.18 -13.24 21.10
CA ALA A 568 -12.27 -13.70 20.05
C ALA A 568 -12.15 -12.68 18.91
N VAL A 569 -13.25 -11.99 18.58
CA VAL A 569 -13.30 -10.91 17.57
C VAL A 569 -12.44 -9.73 18.02
N ARG A 570 -12.62 -9.27 19.25
CA ARG A 570 -11.82 -8.20 19.84
C ARG A 570 -10.33 -8.54 19.83
N ASP A 571 -9.98 -9.75 20.26
CA ASP A 571 -8.61 -10.18 20.39
C ASP A 571 -7.94 -10.31 18.99
N LEU A 572 -8.67 -10.72 17.93
CA LEU A 572 -8.15 -10.72 16.56
C LEU A 572 -7.92 -9.32 15.99
N TYR A 573 -8.86 -8.38 16.19
CA TYR A 573 -8.62 -6.99 15.80
C TYR A 573 -7.43 -6.40 16.53
N GLN A 574 -7.27 -6.72 17.82
CA GLN A 574 -6.13 -6.30 18.60
C GLN A 574 -4.82 -6.89 18.04
N LEU A 575 -4.80 -8.18 17.67
CA LEU A 575 -3.66 -8.81 17.00
C LEU A 575 -3.28 -8.06 15.71
N CYS A 576 -4.25 -7.74 14.85
CA CYS A 576 -4.01 -6.98 13.62
C CYS A 576 -3.39 -5.60 13.92
N ILE A 577 -3.93 -4.87 14.90
CA ILE A 577 -3.44 -3.54 15.30
C ILE A 577 -2.02 -3.61 15.88
N MET A 578 -1.74 -4.58 16.74
CA MET A 578 -0.42 -4.75 17.37
C MET A 578 0.63 -5.15 16.34
N THR A 579 0.29 -6.13 15.49
CA THR A 579 1.26 -6.69 14.54
C THR A 579 1.49 -5.79 13.34
N ARG A 580 0.49 -5.02 12.90
CA ARG A 580 0.50 -4.17 11.70
C ARG A 580 0.88 -4.91 10.41
N LEU A 581 0.69 -6.24 10.41
CA LEU A 581 0.96 -7.11 9.27
C LEU A 581 0.01 -6.83 8.10
N ASP A 582 -1.20 -6.33 8.38
CA ASP A 582 -2.15 -5.87 7.36
C ASP A 582 -1.52 -4.85 6.41
N ASN A 583 -0.82 -3.86 6.96
CA ASN A 583 -0.12 -2.88 6.14
C ASN A 583 1.14 -3.47 5.50
N ALA A 584 1.92 -4.27 6.26
CA ALA A 584 3.18 -4.82 5.76
C ALA A 584 3.00 -5.77 4.57
N LEU A 585 1.93 -6.57 4.58
CA LEU A 585 1.64 -7.56 3.55
C LEU A 585 0.95 -6.95 2.33
N THR A 586 0.24 -5.83 2.46
CA THR A 586 -0.56 -5.25 1.37
C THR A 586 0.06 -3.99 0.75
N ALA A 587 0.82 -3.20 1.50
CA ALA A 587 1.34 -1.92 1.02
C ALA A 587 2.37 -2.05 -0.11
N GLY A 588 3.16 -3.12 -0.13
CA GLY A 588 4.24 -3.30 -1.10
C GLY A 588 5.40 -2.29 -0.92
N SER A 589 5.62 -1.76 0.28
CA SER A 589 6.66 -0.78 0.57
C SER A 589 7.76 -1.34 1.50
N PRO A 590 9.05 -1.20 1.16
CA PRO A 590 10.15 -1.67 2.00
C PRO A 590 10.26 -0.92 3.33
N THR A 591 9.81 0.34 3.40
CA THR A 591 9.81 1.11 4.65
C THR A 591 8.73 0.65 5.62
N THR A 592 7.65 0.04 5.11
CA THR A 592 6.64 -0.60 5.96
C THR A 592 7.22 -1.83 6.66
N ILE A 593 8.14 -2.55 6.03
CA ILE A 593 8.88 -3.67 6.64
C ILE A 593 9.77 -3.16 7.77
N LEU A 594 10.55 -2.10 7.54
CA LEU A 594 11.41 -1.49 8.57
C LEU A 594 10.62 -0.95 9.77
N THR A 595 9.48 -0.30 9.50
CA THR A 595 8.64 0.23 10.59
C THR A 595 7.99 -0.89 11.40
N ASN A 596 7.51 -1.96 10.75
CA ASN A 596 7.00 -3.16 11.40
C ASN A 596 8.09 -3.92 12.16
N ALA A 597 9.31 -3.92 11.64
CA ALA A 597 10.43 -4.57 12.28
C ALA A 597 10.61 -4.05 13.71
N ASN A 598 10.44 -2.74 13.97
CA ASN A 598 10.54 -2.15 15.32
C ASN A 598 9.59 -2.78 16.36
N LEU A 599 8.45 -3.34 15.91
CA LEU A 599 7.42 -3.92 16.77
C LEU A 599 7.76 -5.34 17.24
N ARG A 600 8.73 -5.98 16.58
CA ARG A 600 9.06 -7.39 16.80
C ARG A 600 10.19 -7.56 17.80
N HIS A 601 10.25 -8.75 18.37
CA HIS A 601 11.35 -9.16 19.24
C HIS A 601 12.55 -9.63 18.40
N CYS A 602 13.74 -9.14 18.72
CA CYS A 602 15.01 -9.62 18.20
C CYS A 602 16.06 -9.51 19.31
N SER A 603 16.85 -10.57 19.52
CA SER A 603 17.89 -10.64 20.56
C SER A 603 19.27 -10.20 20.08
N SER A 604 19.42 -9.87 18.80
CA SER A 604 20.67 -9.50 18.14
C SER A 604 20.51 -8.26 17.27
N SER A 605 21.54 -7.94 16.48
CA SER A 605 21.38 -7.03 15.34
C SER A 605 20.15 -7.42 14.52
N ARG A 606 19.32 -6.44 14.20
CA ARG A 606 18.04 -6.66 13.51
C ARG A 606 18.21 -6.84 12.00
N ALA A 607 19.28 -6.28 11.42
CA ALA A 607 19.48 -6.26 9.98
C ALA A 607 19.52 -7.67 9.34
N PRO A 608 20.27 -8.67 9.85
CA PRO A 608 20.28 -10.00 9.26
C PRO A 608 18.91 -10.68 9.17
N ALA A 609 17.99 -10.34 10.07
CA ALA A 609 16.66 -10.94 10.12
C ALA A 609 15.68 -10.36 9.08
N ILE A 610 16.01 -9.24 8.42
CA ILE A 610 15.10 -8.57 7.48
C ILE A 610 15.75 -8.11 6.18
N MET A 611 17.09 -8.09 6.11
CA MET A 611 17.83 -7.52 4.99
C MET A 611 17.46 -8.15 3.65
N SER A 612 17.14 -9.44 3.65
CA SER A 612 16.75 -10.18 2.44
C SER A 612 15.34 -9.78 2.00
N ALA A 613 14.38 -9.66 2.93
CA ALA A 613 13.02 -9.17 2.62
C ALA A 613 12.99 -7.75 2.04
N VAL A 614 13.93 -6.89 2.45
CA VAL A 614 14.03 -5.52 1.91
C VAL A 614 15.01 -5.39 0.73
N SER A 615 15.63 -6.49 0.29
CA SER A 615 16.64 -6.50 -0.80
C SER A 615 17.88 -5.63 -0.55
N VAL A 616 18.34 -5.57 0.71
CA VAL A 616 19.48 -4.77 1.18
C VAL A 616 20.57 -5.68 1.77
N THR A 617 21.22 -6.47 0.92
CA THR A 617 22.22 -7.48 1.33
C THR A 617 23.66 -7.10 0.98
N ASP A 618 23.90 -6.01 0.23
CA ASP A 618 25.23 -5.70 -0.32
C ASP A 618 26.25 -5.48 0.81
N TRP A 619 25.87 -4.68 1.83
CA TRP A 619 26.67 -4.41 3.03
C TRP A 619 27.10 -5.68 3.78
N TYR A 620 26.23 -6.70 3.77
CA TYR A 620 26.46 -7.95 4.48
C TYR A 620 27.41 -8.86 3.68
N VAL A 621 27.20 -8.96 2.37
CA VAL A 621 28.06 -9.74 1.47
C VAL A 621 29.46 -9.13 1.40
N GLU A 622 29.58 -7.81 1.24
CA GLU A 622 30.86 -7.10 1.25
C GLU A 622 31.64 -7.36 2.55
N LYS A 623 30.93 -7.37 3.68
CA LYS A 623 31.50 -7.69 5.00
C LYS A 623 31.99 -9.15 5.07
N LEU A 624 31.21 -10.11 4.55
CA LEU A 624 31.62 -11.51 4.50
C LEU A 624 32.88 -11.70 3.65
N GLU A 625 32.94 -11.09 2.46
CA GLU A 625 34.13 -11.16 1.59
C GLU A 625 35.35 -10.48 2.22
N ALA A 626 35.19 -9.32 2.85
CA ALA A 626 36.27 -8.66 3.58
C ALA A 626 36.83 -9.53 4.72
N SER A 627 35.95 -10.26 5.43
CA SER A 627 36.36 -11.16 6.51
C SER A 627 37.14 -12.39 6.04
N LYS A 628 36.89 -12.87 4.81
CA LYS A 628 37.71 -13.94 4.19
C LYS A 628 39.13 -13.48 3.87
N SER A 629 39.30 -12.19 3.55
CA SER A 629 40.59 -11.62 3.15
C SER A 629 41.51 -11.19 4.29
N THR A 630 40.98 -11.04 5.51
CA THR A 630 41.73 -10.47 6.64
C THR A 630 41.71 -11.40 7.86
N SER A 631 42.89 -11.83 8.31
CA SER A 631 43.06 -12.61 9.56
C SER A 631 42.90 -11.78 10.84
N LYS A 632 42.40 -10.53 10.73
CA LYS A 632 42.20 -9.62 11.87
C LYS A 632 40.71 -9.53 12.22
N PRO A 633 40.35 -9.47 13.52
CA PRO A 633 38.97 -9.23 13.92
C PRO A 633 38.49 -7.89 13.37
N ALA A 634 37.34 -7.89 12.71
CA ALA A 634 36.72 -6.68 12.19
C ALA A 634 36.44 -5.69 13.33
N PRO A 635 36.65 -4.37 13.12
CA PRO A 635 36.27 -3.37 14.11
C PRO A 635 34.79 -3.44 14.44
N ALA A 636 34.43 -3.03 15.67
CA ALA A 636 33.03 -2.99 16.10
C ALA A 636 32.20 -2.12 15.16
N GLU A 637 31.13 -2.70 14.62
CA GLU A 637 30.29 -2.05 13.63
C GLU A 637 29.48 -0.91 14.28
N PRO A 638 29.49 0.31 13.72
CA PRO A 638 28.69 1.41 14.25
C PRO A 638 27.20 1.08 14.17
N MET A 639 26.50 1.16 15.30
CA MET A 639 25.08 0.83 15.43
C MET A 639 24.23 2.08 15.65
N VAL A 640 23.21 2.27 14.83
CA VAL A 640 22.18 3.30 15.02
C VAL A 640 21.14 2.76 16.00
N TYR A 641 20.88 3.53 17.07
CA TYR A 641 20.02 3.15 18.20
C TYR A 641 20.38 1.80 18.86
N GLY A 642 21.58 1.27 18.63
CA GLY A 642 21.97 -0.07 19.09
C GLY A 642 21.22 -1.22 18.41
N THR A 643 20.44 -0.96 17.35
CA THR A 643 19.55 -1.97 16.74
C THR A 643 19.94 -2.33 15.31
N TYR A 644 20.41 -1.37 14.52
CA TYR A 644 20.79 -1.56 13.12
C TYR A 644 22.21 -1.08 12.85
N PRO A 645 23.01 -1.82 12.05
CA PRO A 645 24.25 -1.32 11.50
C PRO A 645 24.05 -0.06 10.66
N LEU A 646 24.98 0.89 10.78
CA LEU A 646 24.95 2.12 9.98
C LEU A 646 25.05 1.82 8.47
N ALA A 647 25.88 0.85 8.09
CA ALA A 647 26.05 0.44 6.70
C ALA A 647 24.73 -0.05 6.08
N PHE A 648 23.98 -0.90 6.82
CA PHE A 648 22.66 -1.36 6.42
C PHE A 648 21.68 -0.20 6.17
N LEU A 649 21.60 0.78 7.09
CA LEU A 649 20.67 1.90 6.93
C LEU A 649 21.04 2.82 5.76
N ARG A 650 22.34 3.03 5.50
CA ARG A 650 22.81 3.80 4.34
C ARG A 650 22.52 3.09 3.02
N GLU A 651 22.63 1.77 2.98
CA GLU A 651 22.22 1.00 1.82
C GLU A 651 20.69 1.04 1.63
N CYS A 652 19.91 0.93 2.71
CA CYS A 652 18.46 1.11 2.67
C CYS A 652 18.08 2.47 2.07
N SER A 653 18.68 3.57 2.54
CA SER A 653 18.34 4.91 2.02
C SER A 653 18.73 5.07 0.56
N ARG A 654 19.88 4.52 0.14
CA ARG A 654 20.30 4.52 -1.26
C ARG A 654 19.34 3.73 -2.16
N LYS A 655 18.94 2.52 -1.73
CA LYS A 655 18.09 1.63 -2.55
C LYS A 655 16.63 2.07 -2.56
N PHE A 656 16.11 2.59 -1.46
CA PHE A 656 14.71 3.00 -1.37
C PHE A 656 14.50 4.43 -1.86
N GLY A 657 15.52 5.28 -1.72
CA GLY A 657 15.46 6.69 -2.08
C GLY A 657 14.53 7.47 -1.15
N ALA A 658 13.71 8.34 -1.72
CA ALA A 658 12.94 9.34 -1.00
C ALA A 658 11.93 8.76 0.00
N ILE A 659 11.36 7.59 -0.27
CA ILE A 659 10.40 6.94 0.63
C ILE A 659 11.00 6.58 1.99
N PHE A 660 12.33 6.37 2.06
CA PHE A 660 13.04 6.08 3.31
C PHE A 660 12.83 7.21 4.34
N TYR A 661 12.73 8.44 3.87
CA TYR A 661 12.68 9.64 4.70
C TYR A 661 11.26 10.08 5.10
N GLN A 662 10.22 9.32 4.74
CA GLN A 662 8.82 9.70 4.98
C GLN A 662 8.28 9.38 6.37
N SER A 663 8.94 8.52 7.16
CA SER A 663 8.44 8.09 8.46
C SER A 663 8.11 9.22 9.43
N MET A 664 7.06 9.05 10.23
CA MET A 664 6.63 10.04 11.22
C MET A 664 6.67 9.45 12.62
N ALA A 665 7.23 10.21 13.57
CA ALA A 665 7.16 9.90 14.99
C ALA A 665 5.84 10.42 15.57
N ARG A 666 5.17 9.61 16.40
CA ARG A 666 3.89 9.92 17.04
C ARG A 666 4.03 10.88 18.24
N ASN A 667 5.21 10.95 18.84
CA ASN A 667 5.49 11.74 20.04
C ASN A 667 6.45 12.88 19.68
N LEU A 668 5.90 14.03 19.25
CA LEU A 668 6.68 15.24 19.02
C LEU A 668 6.54 16.17 20.25
N VAL A 669 7.64 16.45 20.95
CA VAL A 669 7.65 17.38 22.08
C VAL A 669 8.42 18.64 21.69
N ARG A 670 7.84 19.84 21.84
CA ARG A 670 8.51 21.12 21.56
C ARG A 670 8.99 21.74 22.86
N SER A 671 10.27 22.08 22.96
CA SER A 671 10.73 22.90 24.07
C SER A 671 10.85 24.35 23.63
N MET A 672 10.38 25.27 24.47
CA MET A 672 10.46 26.70 24.19
C MET A 672 11.85 27.31 24.49
N GLY A 673 12.74 26.58 25.18
CA GLY A 673 14.04 27.12 25.61
C GLY A 673 15.25 26.60 24.81
N THR A 674 16.11 27.51 24.33
CA THR A 674 17.37 27.17 23.62
C THR A 674 18.26 26.20 24.41
N ALA A 675 18.31 26.32 25.74
CA ALA A 675 19.12 25.43 26.59
C ALA A 675 18.56 23.99 26.66
N ASN A 676 17.23 23.84 26.64
CA ASN A 676 16.58 22.54 26.61
C ASN A 676 16.71 21.89 25.23
N GLU A 677 16.56 22.67 24.16
CA GLU A 677 16.83 22.19 22.79
C GLU A 677 18.31 21.79 22.64
N MET A 678 19.27 22.59 23.11
CA MET A 678 20.70 22.19 23.13
C MET A 678 20.91 20.89 23.90
N ARG A 679 20.29 20.73 25.07
CA ARG A 679 20.37 19.49 25.85
C ARG A 679 19.79 18.31 25.08
N ARG A 680 18.69 18.48 24.33
CA ARG A 680 18.09 17.43 23.49
C ARG A 680 19.00 17.05 22.31
N VAL A 681 19.56 18.02 21.61
CA VAL A 681 20.52 17.80 20.51
C VAL A 681 21.76 17.06 21.02
N LEU A 682 22.29 17.44 22.20
CA LEU A 682 23.47 16.81 22.80
C LEU A 682 23.17 15.42 23.40
N LYS A 683 21.94 15.15 23.84
CA LYS A 683 21.51 13.86 24.41
C LYS A 683 20.99 12.84 23.38
N ARG A 684 21.28 13.01 22.09
CA ARG A 684 20.99 12.02 21.01
C ARG A 684 19.49 11.74 20.81
N ASN A 685 18.69 12.76 20.54
CA ASN A 685 17.35 12.62 19.95
C ASN A 685 16.33 11.82 20.79
N GLU A 686 16.16 12.16 22.06
CA GLU A 686 15.18 11.46 22.91
C GLU A 686 13.71 11.91 22.70
N SER A 687 13.43 12.93 21.87
CA SER A 687 12.06 13.50 21.74
C SER A 687 11.76 14.29 20.45
N GLY A 688 12.66 14.26 19.46
CA GLY A 688 12.49 14.95 18.18
C GLY A 688 11.71 14.10 17.17
N GLY A 689 11.21 14.69 16.08
CA GLY A 689 10.70 13.91 14.96
C GLY A 689 11.76 12.96 14.39
N THR A 690 11.42 12.20 13.35
CA THR A 690 12.38 11.26 12.75
C THR A 690 12.32 11.29 11.24
N MET A 691 13.50 11.26 10.62
CA MET A 691 13.66 11.02 9.19
C MET A 691 13.89 9.54 8.88
N LEU A 692 13.98 8.65 9.88
CA LEU A 692 14.29 7.25 9.68
C LEU A 692 13.06 6.35 9.91
N PRO A 693 12.93 5.23 9.19
CA PRO A 693 11.88 4.23 9.40
C PRO A 693 12.18 3.27 10.56
N VAL A 694 13.12 3.62 11.44
CA VAL A 694 13.57 2.83 12.59
C VAL A 694 13.53 3.67 13.86
N SER A 695 13.26 3.04 15.00
CA SER A 695 13.11 3.72 16.30
C SER A 695 14.13 3.24 17.33
N LYS A 696 14.41 4.12 18.30
CA LYS A 696 15.08 3.73 19.56
C LYS A 696 14.15 2.88 20.44
N THR A 697 12.84 3.15 20.43
CA THR A 697 11.85 2.38 21.19
C THR A 697 11.35 1.19 20.38
N THR A 698 11.33 0.01 21.00
CA THR A 698 11.01 -1.26 20.34
C THR A 698 9.88 -1.99 21.06
N GLY A 699 9.14 -2.82 20.34
CA GLY A 699 7.97 -3.54 20.86
C GLY A 699 6.65 -2.98 20.34
N TRP A 700 5.53 -3.58 20.74
CA TRP A 700 4.20 -3.36 20.15
C TRP A 700 3.69 -1.91 20.15
N TYR A 701 4.30 -1.05 20.96
CA TYR A 701 3.95 0.37 21.10
C TYR A 701 5.05 1.30 20.57
N ALA A 702 5.92 0.83 19.69
CA ALA A 702 6.93 1.69 19.07
C ALA A 702 6.27 2.88 18.36
N GLY A 703 6.69 4.10 18.74
CA GLY A 703 6.04 5.36 18.37
C GLY A 703 6.29 5.84 16.94
N ILE A 704 6.60 4.95 15.98
CA ILE A 704 6.84 5.32 14.58
C ILE A 704 5.73 4.76 13.70
N SER A 705 5.23 5.60 12.79
CA SER A 705 4.41 5.19 11.66
C SER A 705 5.15 5.42 10.35
N GLY A 706 5.01 4.48 9.42
CA GLY A 706 5.32 4.72 8.01
C GLY A 706 4.36 5.74 7.39
N SER A 707 4.60 6.06 6.12
CA SER A 707 3.71 6.93 5.32
C SER A 707 2.29 6.36 5.26
N SER A 708 1.29 7.24 5.13
CA SER A 708 -0.12 6.87 5.07
C SER A 708 -0.56 6.37 3.69
N ASP A 709 0.16 6.73 2.63
CA ASP A 709 -0.16 6.38 1.25
C ASP A 709 1.06 5.77 0.54
N HIS A 710 0.91 4.52 0.10
CA HIS A 710 1.97 3.75 -0.56
C HIS A 710 1.67 3.38 -2.01
N THR A 711 0.57 3.89 -2.59
CA THR A 711 0.27 3.64 -4.01
C THR A 711 1.13 4.56 -4.88
N TYR A 712 2.34 4.10 -5.19
CA TYR A 712 3.24 4.76 -6.13
C TYR A 712 3.01 4.21 -7.53
N LEU A 713 2.79 5.08 -8.51
CA LEU A 713 2.64 4.65 -9.91
C LEU A 713 3.80 5.12 -10.76
N ASP A 714 4.17 6.39 -10.61
CA ASP A 714 5.19 7.05 -11.38
C ASP A 714 6.05 7.94 -10.47
N ARG A 715 6.68 7.30 -9.49
CA ARG A 715 7.53 8.01 -8.53
C ARG A 715 8.85 8.42 -9.19
N GLN A 716 9.15 9.70 -9.10
CA GLN A 716 10.46 10.28 -9.39
C GLN A 716 11.00 11.03 -8.17
N ASP A 717 12.09 10.53 -7.59
CA ASP A 717 12.74 11.15 -6.44
C ASP A 717 13.44 12.48 -6.84
N HIS A 718 13.48 13.44 -5.91
CA HIS A 718 14.28 14.65 -6.09
C HIS A 718 15.77 14.30 -6.08
N GLU A 719 16.55 14.85 -7.02
CA GLU A 719 17.94 14.47 -7.28
C GLU A 719 18.84 14.49 -6.03
N THR A 720 18.61 15.45 -5.14
CA THR A 720 19.44 15.64 -3.93
C THR A 720 19.26 14.56 -2.88
N VAL A 721 18.16 13.80 -2.90
CA VAL A 721 17.85 12.79 -1.88
C VAL A 721 18.91 11.70 -1.85
N ALA A 722 19.47 11.35 -3.02
CA ALA A 722 20.51 10.34 -3.14
C ALA A 722 21.81 10.72 -2.39
N ASP A 723 22.06 12.01 -2.17
CA ASP A 723 23.25 12.54 -1.51
C ASP A 723 23.10 12.73 0.01
N TRP A 724 21.93 12.43 0.57
CA TRP A 724 21.67 12.61 1.99
C TRP A 724 22.34 11.51 2.82
N LEU A 725 23.02 11.90 3.90
CA LEU A 725 23.86 10.99 4.69
C LEU A 725 23.24 10.72 6.06
N ILE A 726 23.01 9.45 6.37
CA ILE A 726 22.63 8.99 7.72
C ILE A 726 23.88 8.94 8.61
N ASN A 727 23.74 9.46 9.82
CA ASN A 727 24.78 9.49 10.85
C ASN A 727 24.51 8.47 11.97
N GLU A 728 25.53 8.16 12.78
CA GLU A 728 25.44 7.22 13.90
C GLU A 728 24.43 7.63 14.98
N ASP A 729 24.20 8.94 15.14
CA ASP A 729 23.23 9.52 16.06
C ASP A 729 21.80 9.56 15.51
N ALA A 730 21.54 8.84 14.41
CA ALA A 730 20.27 8.77 13.67
C ALA A 730 19.83 10.05 12.96
N SER A 731 20.64 11.10 12.96
CA SER A 731 20.38 12.32 12.20
C SER A 731 20.70 12.15 10.71
N VAL A 732 20.15 13.03 9.87
CA VAL A 732 20.41 13.09 8.43
C VAL A 732 21.13 14.40 8.08
N SER A 733 22.30 14.30 7.46
CA SER A 733 23.04 15.43 6.93
C SER A 733 22.66 15.69 5.48
N MET A 734 22.34 16.94 5.16
CA MET A 734 21.92 17.39 3.83
C MET A 734 22.79 18.56 3.38
N ARG A 735 23.36 18.46 2.18
CA ARG A 735 24.12 19.54 1.52
C ARG A 735 23.32 20.29 0.46
N ALA A 736 22.22 19.67 0.02
CA ALA A 736 21.35 20.18 -1.00
C ALA A 736 19.94 19.63 -0.79
N VAL A 737 18.93 20.44 -1.08
CA VAL A 737 17.50 20.09 -0.92
C VAL A 737 16.66 20.80 -1.98
N GLY A 738 15.53 20.21 -2.36
CA GLY A 738 14.49 20.89 -3.12
C GLY A 738 13.51 21.60 -2.17
N ILE A 739 13.56 22.93 -2.09
CA ILE A 739 12.65 23.70 -1.22
C ILE A 739 11.44 24.13 -2.05
N ALA A 740 10.26 23.58 -1.75
CA ALA A 740 9.02 23.95 -2.43
C ALA A 740 8.48 25.28 -1.89
N LEU A 741 8.46 25.46 -0.57
CA LEU A 741 7.97 26.66 0.12
C LEU A 741 8.69 26.84 1.46
N THR A 742 8.76 28.09 1.92
CA THR A 742 9.12 28.43 3.30
C THR A 742 8.05 29.30 3.95
N SER A 743 7.89 29.20 5.28
CA SER A 743 6.98 30.06 6.04
C SER A 743 7.27 31.55 5.88
N ASP A 744 8.51 31.91 5.49
CA ASP A 744 8.96 33.29 5.37
C ASP A 744 8.78 33.86 3.95
N ASP A 745 8.32 33.03 3.00
CA ASP A 745 8.11 33.47 1.63
C ASP A 745 7.04 34.57 1.58
N LYS A 746 7.24 35.53 0.67
CA LYS A 746 6.23 36.56 0.40
C LYS A 746 5.06 35.92 -0.35
N PRO A 747 3.81 36.31 -0.05
CA PRO A 747 2.65 35.83 -0.82
C PRO A 747 2.86 36.11 -2.31
N GLY A 748 2.88 35.04 -3.10
CA GLY A 748 2.90 35.13 -4.56
C GLY A 748 1.49 35.32 -5.15
N PRO A 749 1.39 35.62 -6.45
CA PRO A 749 0.10 35.72 -7.13
C PRO A 749 -0.61 34.37 -7.27
N ARG A 750 0.15 33.25 -7.28
CA ARG A 750 -0.37 31.88 -7.35
C ARG A 750 -0.38 31.27 -5.95
N LYS A 751 -1.54 30.78 -5.52
CA LYS A 751 -1.70 30.00 -4.29
C LYS A 751 -1.48 28.52 -4.59
N LEU A 752 -0.66 27.86 -3.77
CA LEU A 752 -0.40 26.42 -3.90
C LEU A 752 -1.38 25.65 -3.03
N SER A 753 -2.05 24.66 -3.62
CA SER A 753 -3.01 23.80 -2.91
C SER A 753 -2.42 22.40 -2.71
N GLY A 754 -2.90 21.68 -1.69
CA GLY A 754 -2.29 20.43 -1.27
C GLY A 754 -2.92 19.82 -0.03
N ASN A 755 -2.13 19.06 0.71
CA ASN A 755 -2.48 18.54 2.02
C ASN A 755 -1.28 18.66 2.97
N VAL A 756 -1.57 18.87 4.24
CA VAL A 756 -0.59 18.85 5.33
C VAL A 756 -1.01 17.82 6.35
N ASP A 757 -0.05 17.03 6.81
CA ASP A 757 -0.20 16.10 7.92
C ASP A 757 0.99 16.24 8.86
N CYS A 758 0.77 16.83 10.03
CA CYS A 758 1.82 17.13 11.00
C CYS A 758 1.35 16.95 12.43
N PHE A 759 2.29 16.76 13.36
CA PHE A 759 1.98 16.79 14.79
C PHE A 759 2.14 18.21 15.30
N LEU A 760 1.07 18.74 15.89
CA LEU A 760 1.16 20.04 16.55
C LEU A 760 1.96 19.86 17.85
N PRO A 761 3.03 20.65 18.02
CA PRO A 761 3.85 20.55 19.21
C PRO A 761 3.08 20.96 20.47
N GLN A 762 3.37 20.29 21.59
CA GLN A 762 2.88 20.66 22.92
C GLN A 762 3.81 21.66 23.60
N ASP A 763 3.26 22.57 24.38
CA ASP A 763 4.02 23.40 25.31
C ASP A 763 4.34 22.58 26.57
N ASP A 764 5.61 22.63 27.04
CA ASP A 764 6.15 21.88 28.19
C ASP A 764 5.38 22.05 29.53
N VAL A 765 4.30 22.86 29.59
CA VAL A 765 3.61 23.31 30.81
C VAL A 765 2.38 22.47 31.18
N ILE A 766 1.82 21.65 30.28
CA ILE A 766 0.61 20.85 30.55
C ILE A 766 0.87 19.38 30.19
N ALA A 767 1.31 18.59 31.17
CA ALA A 767 1.85 17.24 31.00
C ALA A 767 0.82 16.12 30.72
N ASP A 768 -0.45 16.43 30.46
CA ASP A 768 -1.53 15.43 30.58
C ASP A 768 -2.47 15.31 29.36
N ASN A 769 -2.08 15.83 28.18
CA ASN A 769 -2.85 15.64 26.95
C ASN A 769 -1.99 14.96 25.87
N LYS A 770 -2.61 14.15 24.99
CA LYS A 770 -1.94 13.47 23.86
C LYS A 770 -1.55 14.46 22.76
N SER A 771 -0.47 14.19 21.99
CA SER A 771 -0.05 15.04 20.86
C SER A 771 -1.20 15.18 19.84
N LYS A 772 -1.54 16.42 19.44
CA LYS A 772 -2.66 16.65 18.52
C LYS A 772 -2.16 16.58 17.08
N ARG A 773 -2.57 15.55 16.35
CA ARG A 773 -2.33 15.44 14.90
C ARG A 773 -3.20 16.47 14.16
N TYR A 774 -2.59 17.21 13.24
CA TYR A 774 -3.24 18.12 12.32
C TYR A 774 -3.15 17.55 10.91
N THR A 775 -4.30 17.26 10.30
CA THR A 775 -4.39 16.79 8.92
C THR A 775 -5.44 17.63 8.21
N ALA A 776 -5.05 18.32 7.12
CA ALA A 776 -5.96 19.20 6.40
C ALA A 776 -5.65 19.27 4.90
N ASN A 777 -6.71 19.34 4.09
CA ASN A 777 -6.61 19.78 2.70
C ASN A 777 -6.53 21.31 2.67
N VAL A 778 -5.49 21.84 2.04
CA VAL A 778 -5.17 23.27 2.06
C VAL A 778 -5.30 23.86 0.66
N GLN A 779 -5.90 25.05 0.56
CA GLN A 779 -5.98 25.83 -0.69
C GLN A 779 -4.83 26.83 -0.82
N ASP A 780 -4.21 27.20 0.31
CA ASP A 780 -3.11 28.14 0.40
C ASP A 780 -2.05 27.59 1.36
N MET A 781 -1.14 26.79 0.82
CA MET A 781 -0.10 26.11 1.60
C MET A 781 0.80 27.12 2.33
N LEU A 782 1.13 28.26 1.71
CA LEU A 782 1.97 29.27 2.33
C LEU A 782 1.30 29.89 3.56
N ALA A 783 0.01 30.20 3.48
CA ALA A 783 -0.76 30.68 4.63
C ALA A 783 -0.76 29.64 5.76
N THR A 784 -1.02 28.37 5.45
CA THR A 784 -0.98 27.30 6.46
C THR A 784 0.40 27.13 7.10
N LEU A 785 1.49 27.20 6.33
CA LEU A 785 2.84 27.13 6.89
C LEU A 785 3.14 28.33 7.81
N LYS A 786 2.65 29.52 7.47
CA LYS A 786 2.74 30.70 8.35
C LYS A 786 1.96 30.51 9.64
N ASP A 787 0.76 29.97 9.58
CA ASP A 787 -0.03 29.68 10.77
C ASP A 787 0.66 28.64 11.66
N LEU A 788 1.14 27.54 11.08
CA LEU A 788 1.87 26.48 11.81
C LEU A 788 3.18 26.99 12.45
N SER A 789 3.82 28.00 11.85
CA SER A 789 5.07 28.58 12.35
C SER A 789 4.89 29.31 13.70
N ASN A 790 3.66 29.70 14.04
CA ASN A 790 3.33 30.60 15.15
C ASN A 790 4.24 31.86 15.19
N GLY A 791 4.71 32.33 14.03
CA GLY A 791 5.55 33.53 13.87
C GLY A 791 6.94 33.49 14.51
N SER A 792 7.34 32.38 15.15
CA SER A 792 8.56 32.30 15.97
C SER A 792 9.62 31.35 15.44
N ARG A 793 9.26 30.42 14.54
CA ARG A 793 10.16 29.43 13.95
C ARG A 793 9.95 29.36 12.45
N ARG A 794 11.03 29.13 11.69
CA ARG A 794 10.94 28.98 10.24
C ARG A 794 10.62 27.53 9.90
N ILE A 795 9.59 27.31 9.08
CA ILE A 795 9.23 25.98 8.54
C ILE A 795 9.59 25.91 7.06
N TYR A 796 10.23 24.82 6.66
CA TYR A 796 10.56 24.50 5.27
C TYR A 796 9.72 23.31 4.80
N ALA A 797 9.06 23.48 3.65
CA ALA A 797 8.46 22.38 2.91
C ALA A 797 9.49 21.85 1.91
N VAL A 798 10.15 20.74 2.26
CA VAL A 798 11.21 20.12 1.46
C VAL A 798 10.62 18.99 0.62
N ALA A 799 10.71 19.13 -0.70
CA ALA A 799 10.25 18.11 -1.64
C ALA A 799 11.15 16.88 -1.57
N LEU A 800 10.51 15.71 -1.60
CA LEU A 800 11.15 14.40 -1.58
C LEU A 800 11.07 13.72 -2.95
N TYR A 801 9.88 13.72 -3.56
CA TYR A 801 9.62 13.09 -4.86
C TYR A 801 8.35 13.69 -5.48
N GLU A 802 8.17 13.47 -6.78
CA GLU A 802 6.90 13.66 -7.46
C GLU A 802 6.30 12.31 -7.86
N ASP A 803 4.97 12.23 -7.87
CA ASP A 803 4.20 11.07 -8.34
C ASP A 803 2.88 11.57 -8.93
N LEU A 804 2.64 11.30 -10.22
CA LEU A 804 1.41 11.69 -10.95
C LEU A 804 1.05 13.19 -10.87
N GLY A 805 2.05 14.07 -10.86
CA GLY A 805 1.83 15.52 -10.77
C GLY A 805 1.51 16.02 -9.36
N LEU A 806 1.74 15.18 -8.34
CA LEU A 806 1.76 15.56 -6.95
C LEU A 806 3.22 15.60 -6.46
N VAL A 807 3.62 16.70 -5.84
CA VAL A 807 4.94 16.79 -5.17
C VAL A 807 4.76 16.43 -3.71
N HIS A 808 5.41 15.37 -3.27
CA HIS A 808 5.37 14.90 -1.89
C HIS A 808 6.65 15.30 -1.17
N GLY A 809 6.54 15.63 0.12
CA GLY A 809 7.68 16.09 0.89
C GLY A 809 7.51 16.06 2.40
N VAL A 810 8.51 16.61 3.09
CA VAL A 810 8.55 16.70 4.56
C VAL A 810 8.53 18.15 5.02
N LEU A 811 7.92 18.36 6.17
CA LEU A 811 7.94 19.65 6.86
C LEU A 811 9.07 19.64 7.90
N LEU A 812 10.03 20.54 7.72
CA LEU A 812 11.18 20.70 8.61
C LEU A 812 11.12 22.05 9.32
N GLU A 813 11.15 22.02 10.65
CA GLU A 813 11.21 23.20 11.49
C GLU A 813 12.66 23.53 11.83
N LYS A 814 13.08 24.78 11.62
CA LYS A 814 14.40 25.27 12.02
C LYS A 814 14.46 25.42 13.53
N LEU A 815 15.45 24.80 14.16
CA LEU A 815 15.74 25.01 15.58
C LEU A 815 16.49 26.32 15.80
N PRO A 816 16.35 26.96 16.98
CA PRO A 816 17.11 28.17 17.35
C PRO A 816 18.57 27.82 17.71
N LEU A 817 19.19 26.90 16.98
CA LEU A 817 20.51 26.35 17.21
C LEU A 817 21.31 26.40 15.91
N SER A 818 22.48 27.02 16.00
CA SER A 818 23.50 26.99 14.95
C SER A 818 24.84 26.73 15.62
N MET A 819 25.50 25.63 15.25
CA MET A 819 26.83 25.28 15.76
C MET A 819 27.76 25.05 14.57
N PHE A 820 28.89 25.75 14.55
CA PHE A 820 29.91 25.61 13.50
C PHE A 820 29.39 25.82 12.07
N GLY A 821 28.43 26.74 11.88
CA GLY A 821 27.81 27.03 10.58
C GLY A 821 26.72 26.05 10.15
N LYS A 822 26.50 24.95 10.89
CA LYS A 822 25.44 23.97 10.60
C LYS A 822 24.11 24.40 11.20
N HIS A 823 23.04 24.29 10.40
CA HIS A 823 21.68 24.49 10.87
C HIS A 823 21.04 23.17 11.29
N TYR A 824 20.39 23.18 12.44
CA TYR A 824 19.68 22.02 12.98
C TYR A 824 18.18 22.17 12.72
N LEU A 825 17.54 21.09 12.26
CA LEU A 825 16.11 21.06 11.98
C LEU A 825 15.46 19.82 12.58
N ASN A 826 14.17 19.92 12.89
CA ASN A 826 13.34 18.79 13.28
C ASN A 826 12.30 18.52 12.20
N LYS A 827 12.06 17.25 11.87
CA LYS A 827 10.88 16.88 11.09
C LYS A 827 9.62 17.02 11.95
N ILE A 828 8.64 17.77 11.48
CA ILE A 828 7.36 17.98 12.19
C ILE A 828 6.16 17.36 11.48
N GLY A 829 6.31 16.98 10.21
CA GLY A 829 5.25 16.39 9.42
C GLY A 829 5.63 16.13 7.98
N GLN A 830 4.61 15.98 7.14
CA GLN A 830 4.68 15.74 5.72
C GLN A 830 3.64 16.58 4.97
N PHE A 831 3.84 16.74 3.67
CA PHE A 831 2.91 17.45 2.80
C PHE A 831 2.86 16.82 1.42
N PHE A 832 1.81 17.15 0.67
CA PHE A 832 1.85 17.09 -0.78
C PHE A 832 1.27 18.36 -1.42
N LEU A 833 1.75 18.72 -2.61
CA LEU A 833 1.26 19.81 -3.45
C LEU A 833 0.64 19.26 -4.73
N LYS A 834 -0.43 19.90 -5.20
CA LYS A 834 -1.13 19.52 -6.44
C LYS A 834 -0.64 20.33 -7.64
N ASN A 835 -0.48 19.68 -8.78
CA ASN A 835 -0.16 20.32 -10.07
C ASN A 835 1.17 21.11 -10.03
N GLU A 836 2.13 20.60 -9.27
CA GLU A 836 3.48 21.15 -9.18
C GLU A 836 4.48 20.10 -9.69
N SER A 837 5.68 20.58 -10.02
CA SER A 837 6.83 19.74 -10.34
C SER A 837 7.88 19.88 -9.26
N LEU A 838 8.83 18.95 -9.23
CA LEU A 838 9.97 19.02 -8.31
C LEU A 838 10.66 20.41 -8.37
N PRO A 839 10.89 21.07 -7.22
CA PRO A 839 11.53 22.37 -7.16
C PRO A 839 13.02 22.27 -7.53
N PRO A 840 13.68 23.38 -7.88
CA PRO A 840 15.11 23.38 -8.15
C PRO A 840 15.94 23.14 -6.88
N THR A 841 17.12 22.56 -7.08
CA THR A 841 18.08 22.29 -6.00
C THR A 841 18.61 23.57 -5.36
N SER A 842 18.50 23.64 -4.03
CA SER A 842 19.06 24.69 -3.17
C SER A 842 20.20 24.13 -2.31
N LYS A 843 21.35 24.82 -2.29
CA LYS A 843 22.49 24.46 -1.44
C LYS A 843 22.22 24.81 0.02
N VAL A 844 22.50 23.88 0.91
CA VAL A 844 22.29 24.01 2.36
C VAL A 844 23.42 23.32 3.15
N ASP A 845 23.51 23.54 4.45
CA ASP A 845 24.33 22.71 5.36
C ASP A 845 23.50 22.38 6.61
N TRP A 846 22.65 21.38 6.44
CA TRP A 846 21.60 21.02 7.39
C TRP A 846 21.89 19.69 8.07
N LYS A 847 21.57 19.63 9.36
CA LYS A 847 21.50 18.39 10.13
C LYS A 847 20.09 18.26 10.66
N VAL A 848 19.33 17.33 10.07
CA VAL A 848 17.96 17.04 10.49
C VAL A 848 18.02 15.95 11.56
N LEU A 849 17.47 16.27 12.71
CA LEU A 849 17.44 15.40 13.88
C LEU A 849 16.36 14.32 13.73
#